data_AF-A0A0U1LVF2-F1
#
_entry.id   AF-A0A0U1LVF2-F1
#
_cell.length_a   1.000
_cell.length_b   1.000
_cell.length_c   1.000
_cell.angle_alpha   90.00
_cell.angle_beta   90.00
_cell.angle_gamma   90.00
#
_symmetry.space_group_name_H-M   'P 1'
#
loop_
_entity.id
_entity.type
_entity.pdbx_description
1 polymer ?
#
loop_
_entity_poly.entity_id
_entity_poly.type
_entity_poly.pdbx_seq_one_letter_code
_entity_poly.pdbx_strand_id
1 'polypeptide(L)'
;MDVLSLDLGDHQIFATHGALKAYILPKVHQALQNPNLERLVVKGCYKRHGESLLLSDNEKRDKRFNWHRPTANLLDEGTVELLCFPGRDTVHHQALMAATYFGLFSPRPKAPIVTEQLPCAQDCPAIFENSNLRLMGPVNTVVIGYVDRILPENLQSYWETGTNDPDQIFGWKKFQQRDGDTVVFLGCMISLWGDVLAHLVPALKSFNKAKCILYIGKAGSLRPLDMPNRVIVTGNTSYLNGELISWENPLYSTINNRHSMDVSAHIVQGAHVTVSSPLDETKAWFSDWKDKAQWVDCEVGHIARACKLLDIDFGWDSKNWSESQNTIDGLLNTDILQGSGINIYFLPNVNALNKNRELCERLSQHLYIDPFFWSDSAYESNGFFMCEDRPVQDSKGDSKCSISRFLIKELEEKGAKNSYKWQYLSFFTLWISGTNEGTHMDTQILLCFDLTRDVMEPLVRKNFLEANGPSLMSGPWETYTVLAKAMTQHFDDSLWKFRDPIRNIEKTRSNINRVAPKSPPQQRFRELVKKYEDMYELSRHIIHARECLKVTADTFHIIEEFRERHLPPDWELRVGGRRRIQILRFYASFLTNIEKRAESFERRLQNETQLVYNLIAAEEASDSRDLLHRSNSSLNEMKEKAGTSIDRLADMKEAVAPLESIQKDSASLVKVLAEKKTDDLVSQALLEEHRKSRKDLLNLALLLSFEFWAGVLVLGFLISNVSAVNLVNGDGDENDVKLQIPGVLSWLRSTFS
;
A
#
# COMPACT_ATOMS: atom_id res chain seq x y z
N MET A 1 -26.56 33.89 -31.98
CA MET A 1 -25.56 33.79 -30.90
C MET A 1 -26.30 33.21 -29.72
N ASP A 2 -26.26 31.89 -29.56
CA ASP A 2 -26.92 31.25 -28.43
C ASP A 2 -25.92 31.26 -27.28
N VAL A 3 -26.18 32.12 -26.30
CA VAL A 3 -25.40 32.19 -25.06
C VAL A 3 -25.89 31.04 -24.18
N LEU A 4 -25.21 29.90 -24.24
CA LEU A 4 -25.41 28.82 -23.28
C LEU A 4 -24.77 29.23 -21.94
N SER A 5 -25.58 29.76 -21.02
CA SER A 5 -25.23 29.76 -19.60
C SER A 5 -25.42 28.34 -19.08
N LEU A 6 -24.34 27.56 -19.00
CA LEU A 6 -24.36 26.23 -18.37
C LEU A 6 -24.53 26.42 -16.86
N ASP A 7 -25.77 26.33 -16.38
CA ASP A 7 -26.07 26.25 -14.95
C ASP A 7 -25.75 24.83 -14.46
N LEU A 8 -24.66 24.70 -13.70
CA LEU A 8 -24.19 23.43 -13.17
C LEU A 8 -25.05 22.91 -11.99
N GLY A 9 -26.08 23.66 -11.58
CA GLY A 9 -26.98 23.29 -10.47
C GLY A 9 -27.70 21.94 -10.66
N ASP A 10 -28.01 21.56 -11.90
CA ASP A 10 -28.77 20.34 -12.23
C ASP A 10 -27.93 19.25 -12.96
N HIS A 11 -26.68 19.54 -13.33
CA HIS A 11 -25.81 18.59 -14.04
C HIS A 11 -25.10 17.63 -13.07
N GLN A 12 -25.83 16.66 -12.52
CA GLN A 12 -25.20 15.47 -11.92
C GLN A 12 -24.67 14.55 -13.02
N ILE A 13 -23.47 14.85 -13.52
CA ILE A 13 -22.69 13.98 -14.40
C ILE A 13 -22.57 12.60 -13.74
N PHE A 14 -22.66 11.52 -14.52
CA PHE A 14 -22.67 10.14 -14.00
C PHE A 14 -21.39 9.77 -13.22
N ALA A 15 -20.28 10.45 -13.48
CA ALA A 15 -19.00 10.25 -12.80
C ALA A 15 -18.96 10.84 -11.37
N THR A 16 -18.32 10.14 -10.44
CA THR A 16 -18.09 10.67 -9.08
C THR A 16 -17.22 11.94 -9.12
N HIS A 17 -17.41 12.84 -8.16
CA HIS A 17 -16.69 14.13 -8.10
C HIS A 17 -15.15 13.96 -8.18
N GLY A 18 -14.60 12.87 -7.64
CA GLY A 18 -13.18 12.53 -7.75
C GLY A 18 -12.75 12.11 -9.17
N ALA A 19 -13.53 11.26 -9.85
CA ALA A 19 -13.24 10.82 -11.22
C ALA A 19 -13.33 11.98 -12.23
N LEU A 20 -14.29 12.88 -12.04
CA LEU A 20 -14.45 14.07 -12.88
C LEU A 20 -13.23 15.02 -12.74
N LYS A 21 -12.74 15.27 -11.52
CA LYS A 21 -11.53 16.06 -11.30
C LYS A 21 -10.31 15.46 -12.00
N ALA A 22 -10.12 14.14 -11.90
CA ALA A 22 -9.03 13.42 -12.56
C ALA A 22 -9.13 13.46 -14.10
N TYR A 23 -10.35 13.51 -14.65
CA TYR A 23 -10.57 13.65 -16.08
C TYR A 23 -10.29 15.08 -16.58
N ILE A 24 -10.73 16.10 -15.86
CA ILE A 24 -10.67 17.51 -16.27
C ILE A 24 -9.26 18.09 -16.18
N LEU A 25 -8.62 18.01 -15.01
CA LEU A 25 -7.38 18.75 -14.72
C LEU A 25 -6.25 18.56 -15.75
N PRO A 26 -5.93 17.34 -16.22
CA PRO A 26 -4.83 17.13 -17.16
C PRO A 26 -5.10 17.62 -18.59
N LYS A 27 -6.30 18.17 -18.88
CA LYS A 27 -6.71 18.59 -20.24
C LYS A 27 -7.03 20.08 -20.35
N VAL A 28 -7.09 20.80 -19.24
CA VAL A 28 -7.44 22.22 -19.20
C VAL A 28 -6.23 23.07 -19.58
N HIS A 29 -6.42 24.08 -20.43
CA HIS A 29 -5.36 25.01 -20.81
C HIS A 29 -5.04 25.97 -19.64
N GLN A 30 -3.76 26.26 -19.40
CA GLN A 30 -3.31 27.12 -18.29
C GLN A 30 -3.88 28.53 -18.34
N ALA A 31 -4.22 29.05 -19.53
CA ALA A 31 -4.89 30.34 -19.70
C ALA A 31 -6.25 30.44 -18.95
N LEU A 32 -6.92 29.31 -18.70
CA LEU A 32 -8.18 29.30 -17.92
C LEU A 32 -7.92 29.59 -16.42
N GLN A 33 -6.67 29.53 -15.97
CA GLN A 33 -6.28 29.83 -14.60
C GLN A 33 -6.07 31.34 -14.36
N ASN A 34 -6.12 32.17 -15.41
CA ASN A 34 -5.96 33.63 -15.29
C ASN A 34 -7.03 34.21 -14.34
N PRO A 35 -6.66 34.82 -13.19
CA PRO A 35 -7.60 35.33 -12.20
C PRO A 35 -8.55 36.42 -12.75
N ASN A 36 -8.12 37.15 -13.78
CA ASN A 36 -8.89 38.24 -14.38
C ASN A 36 -9.82 37.77 -15.52
N LEU A 37 -9.82 36.48 -15.84
CA LEU A 37 -10.64 35.95 -16.93
C LEU A 37 -12.15 36.19 -16.68
N GLU A 38 -12.79 36.94 -17.57
CA GLU A 38 -14.23 37.21 -17.57
C GLU A 38 -14.96 36.45 -18.68
N ARG A 39 -14.29 36.25 -19.83
CA ARG A 39 -14.87 35.61 -21.01
C ARG A 39 -13.89 34.64 -21.67
N LEU A 40 -14.40 33.46 -22.00
CA LEU A 40 -13.70 32.45 -22.77
C LEU A 40 -14.46 32.18 -24.07
N VAL A 41 -13.79 32.39 -25.21
CA VAL A 41 -14.31 32.03 -26.53
C VAL A 41 -13.65 30.74 -26.99
N VAL A 42 -14.39 29.63 -27.06
CA VAL A 42 -13.89 28.36 -27.59
C VAL A 42 -14.19 28.31 -29.07
N LYS A 43 -13.15 28.27 -29.90
CA LYS A 43 -13.26 28.42 -31.35
C LYS A 43 -12.68 27.24 -32.11
N GLY A 44 -13.42 26.79 -33.12
CA GLY A 44 -12.96 25.78 -34.07
C GLY A 44 -11.98 26.39 -35.07
N CYS A 45 -10.72 26.52 -34.67
CA CYS A 45 -9.64 27.02 -35.51
C CYS A 45 -8.33 26.43 -35.02
N TYR A 46 -7.67 25.64 -35.87
CA TYR A 46 -6.41 25.00 -35.50
C TYR A 46 -5.22 25.89 -35.85
N LYS A 47 -4.52 26.39 -34.84
CA LYS A 47 -3.27 27.15 -34.99
C LYS A 47 -2.24 26.72 -33.97
N ARG A 48 -0.98 26.65 -34.41
CA ARG A 48 0.17 26.23 -33.60
C ARG A 48 1.27 27.28 -33.50
N HIS A 49 1.28 28.24 -34.42
CA HIS A 49 2.27 29.33 -34.49
C HIS A 49 1.58 30.69 -34.56
N GLY A 50 2.22 31.69 -33.95
CA GLY A 50 1.78 33.08 -33.94
C GLY A 50 2.41 33.85 -32.78
N GLU A 51 2.69 35.14 -32.97
CA GLU A 51 3.42 35.98 -31.98
C GLU A 51 2.74 36.06 -30.60
N SER A 52 1.40 35.92 -30.55
CA SER A 52 0.61 35.98 -29.30
C SER A 52 -0.05 34.66 -28.92
N LEU A 53 0.35 33.56 -29.56
CA LEU A 53 -0.25 32.25 -29.36
C LEU A 53 0.43 31.49 -28.21
N LEU A 54 -0.36 31.04 -27.24
CA LEU A 54 0.08 30.21 -26.13
C LEU A 54 -0.17 28.73 -26.44
N LEU A 55 0.88 27.92 -26.34
CA LEU A 55 0.77 26.46 -26.35
C LEU A 55 0.37 25.96 -24.96
N SER A 56 -0.38 24.86 -24.91
CA SER A 56 -0.76 24.27 -23.63
C SER A 56 0.44 23.66 -22.91
N ASP A 57 0.57 23.92 -21.60
CA ASP A 57 1.55 23.24 -20.75
C ASP A 57 1.21 21.75 -20.55
N ASN A 58 -0.02 21.34 -20.88
CA ASN A 58 -0.56 19.98 -20.70
C ASN A 58 -0.44 19.10 -21.97
N GLU A 59 0.46 19.45 -22.88
CA GLU A 59 0.79 18.57 -24.01
C GLU A 59 1.41 17.25 -23.54
N LYS A 60 0.96 16.14 -24.14
CA LYS A 60 1.42 14.80 -23.76
C LYS A 60 2.70 14.43 -24.48
N ARG A 61 3.80 15.08 -24.11
CA ARG A 61 5.13 14.91 -24.75
C ARG A 61 5.70 13.49 -24.62
N ASP A 62 5.11 12.65 -23.77
CA ASP A 62 5.40 11.22 -23.63
C ASP A 62 4.77 10.35 -24.73
N LYS A 63 3.86 10.91 -25.55
CA LYS A 63 3.15 10.20 -26.60
C LYS A 63 3.61 10.60 -27.99
N ARG A 64 3.60 9.63 -28.91
CA ARG A 64 3.88 9.88 -30.33
C ARG A 64 2.73 10.59 -31.04
N PHE A 65 1.50 10.13 -30.80
CA PHE A 65 0.26 10.66 -31.40
C PHE A 65 -0.69 11.16 -30.31
N ASN A 66 -1.68 11.98 -30.68
CA ASN A 66 -2.65 12.55 -29.74
C ASN A 66 -1.99 13.31 -28.56
N TRP A 67 -1.02 14.16 -28.90
CA TRP A 67 -0.32 14.99 -27.91
C TRP A 67 -0.62 16.48 -28.05
N HIS A 68 -1.00 16.97 -29.25
CA HIS A 68 -1.46 18.35 -29.41
C HIS A 68 -2.72 18.60 -28.57
N ARG A 69 -2.72 19.74 -27.90
CA ARG A 69 -3.86 20.28 -27.14
C ARG A 69 -4.31 21.59 -27.78
N PRO A 70 -5.51 22.10 -27.43
CA PRO A 70 -5.91 23.44 -27.84
C PRO A 70 -4.84 24.48 -27.48
N THR A 71 -4.74 25.52 -28.30
CA THR A 71 -3.87 26.68 -28.04
C THR A 71 -4.73 27.85 -27.57
N ALA A 72 -4.14 28.88 -26.98
CA ALA A 72 -4.88 30.04 -26.52
C ALA A 72 -4.31 31.34 -27.08
N ASN A 73 -5.19 32.28 -27.40
CA ASN A 73 -4.84 33.66 -27.71
C ASN A 73 -5.41 34.57 -26.63
N LEU A 74 -4.57 35.44 -26.06
CA LEU A 74 -5.00 36.43 -25.07
C LEU A 74 -5.45 37.67 -25.84
N LEU A 75 -6.77 37.92 -25.92
CA LEU A 75 -7.28 39.08 -26.65
C LEU A 75 -7.13 40.36 -25.82
N ASP A 76 -7.35 40.26 -24.52
CA ASP A 76 -7.18 41.31 -23.52
C ASP A 76 -7.03 40.67 -22.12
N GLU A 77 -6.95 41.47 -21.05
CA GLU A 77 -6.76 40.96 -19.67
C GLU A 77 -7.90 40.05 -19.19
N GLY A 78 -9.11 40.23 -19.73
CA GLY A 78 -10.33 39.51 -19.32
C GLY A 78 -10.86 38.52 -20.35
N THR A 79 -10.31 38.45 -21.56
CA THR A 79 -10.84 37.63 -22.65
C THR A 79 -9.78 36.70 -23.24
N VAL A 80 -10.08 35.40 -23.22
CA VAL A 80 -9.24 34.35 -23.82
C VAL A 80 -9.99 33.68 -24.97
N GLU A 81 -9.30 33.50 -26.09
CA GLU A 81 -9.76 32.68 -27.20
C GLU A 81 -9.04 31.33 -27.16
N LEU A 82 -9.75 30.24 -26.91
CA LEU A 82 -9.24 28.88 -26.91
C LEU A 82 -9.46 28.25 -28.30
N LEU A 83 -8.37 28.00 -29.00
CA LEU A 83 -8.31 27.54 -30.38
C LEU A 83 -8.18 26.00 -30.39
N CYS A 84 -9.24 25.33 -30.83
CA CYS A 84 -9.30 23.88 -30.92
C CYS A 84 -9.45 23.41 -32.38
N PHE A 85 -9.27 22.11 -32.63
CA PHE A 85 -9.45 21.57 -33.98
C PHE A 85 -10.88 21.86 -34.47
N PRO A 86 -11.09 22.24 -35.75
CA PRO A 86 -12.37 22.73 -36.24
C PRO A 86 -13.43 21.64 -36.43
N GLY A 87 -13.85 20.97 -35.36
CA GLY A 87 -15.07 20.15 -35.32
C GLY A 87 -16.11 20.79 -34.40
N ARG A 88 -17.40 20.59 -34.69
CA ARG A 88 -18.49 21.09 -33.84
C ARG A 88 -18.46 20.40 -32.49
N ASP A 89 -18.29 19.09 -32.45
CA ASP A 89 -18.21 18.34 -31.20
C ASP A 89 -16.91 18.63 -30.45
N THR A 90 -15.83 18.93 -31.18
CA THR A 90 -14.57 19.35 -30.57
C THR A 90 -14.74 20.68 -29.84
N VAL A 91 -15.37 21.68 -30.48
CA VAL A 91 -15.67 22.98 -29.85
C VAL A 91 -16.57 22.80 -28.63
N HIS A 92 -17.64 22.04 -28.78
CA HIS A 92 -18.59 21.77 -27.71
C HIS A 92 -17.92 21.06 -26.51
N HIS A 93 -17.16 20.01 -26.77
CA HIS A 93 -16.42 19.29 -25.73
C HIS A 93 -15.45 20.21 -24.97
N GLN A 94 -14.70 21.06 -25.66
CA GLN A 94 -13.78 22.00 -25.02
C GLN A 94 -14.51 23.09 -24.21
N ALA A 95 -15.69 23.54 -24.66
CA ALA A 95 -16.53 24.45 -23.89
C ALA A 95 -17.07 23.81 -22.61
N LEU A 96 -17.59 22.57 -22.69
CA LEU A 96 -18.02 21.80 -21.52
C LEU A 96 -16.89 21.54 -20.54
N MET A 97 -15.69 21.20 -21.05
CA MET A 97 -14.49 21.02 -20.23
C MET A 97 -14.14 22.29 -19.45
N ALA A 98 -14.19 23.45 -20.10
CA ALA A 98 -13.93 24.74 -19.47
C ALA A 98 -15.00 25.13 -18.44
N ALA A 99 -16.27 25.00 -18.79
CA ALA A 99 -17.39 25.27 -17.89
C ALA A 99 -17.32 24.38 -16.63
N THR A 100 -17.06 23.08 -16.83
CA THR A 100 -16.90 22.11 -15.74
C THR A 100 -15.68 22.45 -14.87
N TYR A 101 -14.57 22.86 -15.48
CA TYR A 101 -13.40 23.32 -14.73
C TYR A 101 -13.72 24.51 -13.84
N PHE A 102 -14.42 25.53 -14.35
CA PHE A 102 -14.80 26.68 -13.56
C PHE A 102 -15.74 26.31 -12.41
N GLY A 103 -16.72 25.43 -12.64
CA GLY A 103 -17.62 24.98 -11.58
C GLY A 103 -16.96 24.16 -10.48
N LEU A 104 -15.92 23.38 -10.82
CA LEU A 104 -15.25 22.50 -9.85
C LEU A 104 -14.12 23.19 -9.08
N PHE A 105 -13.47 24.19 -9.68
CA PHE A 105 -12.18 24.69 -9.19
C PHE A 105 -12.12 26.21 -9.04
N SER A 106 -13.07 26.98 -9.56
CA SER A 106 -13.03 28.44 -9.44
C SER A 106 -13.52 28.89 -8.07
N PRO A 107 -12.69 29.59 -7.27
CA PRO A 107 -13.15 30.20 -6.01
C PRO A 107 -13.92 31.51 -6.25
N ARG A 108 -14.23 31.85 -7.50
CA ARG A 108 -14.78 33.17 -7.87
C ARG A 108 -16.28 33.25 -7.57
N PRO A 109 -16.78 34.42 -7.15
CA PRO A 109 -18.21 34.66 -6.97
C PRO A 109 -19.01 34.52 -8.27
N LYS A 110 -18.37 34.78 -9.42
CA LYS A 110 -18.95 34.68 -10.76
C LYS A 110 -18.00 33.90 -11.67
N ALA A 111 -18.50 32.83 -12.28
CA ALA A 111 -17.74 32.06 -13.26
C ALA A 111 -17.58 32.86 -14.58
N PRO A 112 -16.45 32.69 -15.30
CA PRO A 112 -16.28 33.28 -16.62
C PRO A 112 -17.37 32.81 -17.61
N ILE A 113 -17.78 33.68 -18.52
CA ILE A 113 -18.74 33.33 -19.57
C ILE A 113 -18.02 32.51 -20.64
N VAL A 114 -18.47 31.29 -20.90
CA VAL A 114 -17.95 30.42 -21.96
C VAL A 114 -18.87 30.54 -23.18
N THR A 115 -18.29 30.87 -24.35
CA THR A 115 -19.03 30.97 -25.61
C THR A 115 -18.38 30.12 -26.69
N GLU A 116 -19.19 29.42 -27.48
CA GLU A 116 -18.73 28.62 -28.60
C GLU A 116 -18.73 29.43 -29.90
N GLN A 117 -17.65 29.28 -30.68
CA GLN A 117 -17.55 29.76 -32.05
C GLN A 117 -17.28 28.56 -32.96
N LEU A 118 -18.36 28.05 -33.57
CA LEU A 118 -18.33 26.89 -34.43
C LEU A 118 -17.53 27.17 -35.72
N PRO A 119 -16.83 26.16 -36.26
CA PRO A 119 -16.15 26.25 -37.54
C PRO A 119 -17.16 26.34 -38.69
N CYS A 120 -16.74 26.90 -39.83
CA CYS A 120 -17.48 26.76 -41.08
C CYS A 120 -17.28 25.37 -41.68
N ALA A 121 -18.14 24.98 -42.62
CA ALA A 121 -18.11 23.64 -43.23
C ALA A 121 -16.79 23.29 -43.94
N GLN A 122 -15.99 24.30 -44.32
CA GLN A 122 -14.72 24.11 -45.04
C GLN A 122 -13.49 24.12 -44.13
N ASP A 123 -13.60 24.57 -42.88
CA ASP A 123 -12.42 24.73 -42.01
C ASP A 123 -11.74 23.39 -41.70
N CYS A 124 -12.52 22.33 -41.40
CA CYS A 124 -11.98 21.00 -41.13
C CYS A 124 -11.42 20.32 -42.40
N PRO A 125 -12.17 20.24 -43.52
CA PRO A 125 -11.64 19.68 -44.76
C PRO A 125 -10.35 20.37 -45.22
N ALA A 126 -10.28 21.70 -45.13
CA ALA A 126 -9.11 22.47 -45.56
C ALA A 126 -7.84 22.09 -44.79
N ILE A 127 -7.93 21.72 -43.52
CA ILE A 127 -6.75 21.24 -42.76
C ILE A 127 -6.25 19.92 -43.33
N PHE A 128 -7.15 18.95 -43.56
CA PHE A 128 -6.75 17.66 -44.11
C PHE A 128 -6.22 17.79 -45.54
N GLU A 129 -6.83 18.66 -46.35
CA GLU A 129 -6.39 19.01 -47.69
C GLU A 129 -4.97 19.59 -47.73
N ASN A 130 -4.63 20.46 -46.80
CA ASN A 130 -3.33 21.12 -46.76
C ASN A 130 -2.29 20.34 -45.96
N SER A 131 -2.63 19.13 -45.48
CA SER A 131 -1.75 18.31 -44.67
C SER A 131 -0.89 17.34 -45.48
N ASN A 132 0.08 16.72 -44.79
CA ASN A 132 0.91 15.67 -45.33
C ASN A 132 0.16 14.35 -45.63
N LEU A 133 -1.15 14.25 -45.34
CA LEU A 133 -1.98 13.08 -45.66
C LEU A 133 -1.96 12.74 -47.16
N ARG A 134 -1.86 13.77 -48.02
CA ARG A 134 -1.78 13.62 -49.48
C ARG A 134 -0.53 12.87 -49.95
N LEU A 135 0.53 12.89 -49.14
CA LEU A 135 1.81 12.26 -49.45
C LEU A 135 1.81 10.75 -49.15
N MET A 136 0.78 10.24 -48.46
CA MET A 136 0.68 8.82 -48.13
C MET A 136 0.42 7.94 -49.36
N GLY A 137 -0.10 8.49 -50.47
CA GLY A 137 -0.40 7.69 -51.67
C GLY A 137 -1.56 6.70 -51.49
N PRO A 138 -1.80 5.83 -52.48
CA PRO A 138 -2.94 4.91 -52.46
C PRO A 138 -2.79 3.76 -51.46
N VAL A 139 -3.86 3.43 -50.74
CA VAL A 139 -3.97 2.33 -49.77
C VAL A 139 -5.37 1.72 -49.81
N ASN A 140 -5.50 0.43 -49.46
CA ASN A 140 -6.79 -0.27 -49.47
C ASN A 140 -7.54 -0.05 -48.15
N THR A 141 -6.86 -0.30 -47.04
CA THR A 141 -7.44 -0.29 -45.69
C THR A 141 -6.70 0.68 -44.78
N VAL A 142 -7.42 1.57 -44.11
CA VAL A 142 -6.85 2.54 -43.16
C VAL A 142 -7.33 2.22 -41.75
N VAL A 143 -6.39 1.92 -40.86
CA VAL A 143 -6.64 1.77 -39.42
C VAL A 143 -6.35 3.11 -38.73
N ILE A 144 -7.33 3.64 -38.01
CA ILE A 144 -7.28 4.93 -37.31
C ILE A 144 -7.62 4.79 -35.82
N GLY A 145 -7.29 5.81 -35.02
CA GLY A 145 -7.53 5.82 -33.56
C GLY A 145 -6.26 5.48 -32.77
N TYR A 146 -6.35 4.56 -31.81
CA TYR A 146 -5.24 4.15 -30.93
C TYR A 146 -4.22 3.20 -31.60
N VAL A 147 -3.76 3.55 -32.80
CA VAL A 147 -2.93 2.70 -33.66
C VAL A 147 -1.56 2.36 -33.08
N ASP A 148 -0.95 3.27 -32.33
CA ASP A 148 0.36 3.10 -31.71
C ASP A 148 0.35 2.08 -30.56
N ARG A 149 -0.81 1.86 -29.93
CA ARG A 149 -0.98 0.90 -28.83
C ARG A 149 -1.15 -0.54 -29.27
N ILE A 150 -1.31 -0.77 -30.57
CA ILE A 150 -1.70 -2.07 -31.13
C ILE A 150 -0.56 -2.67 -31.93
N LEU A 151 0.28 -1.82 -32.53
CA LEU A 151 1.51 -2.28 -33.17
C LEU A 151 2.50 -2.81 -32.11
N PRO A 152 3.11 -3.99 -32.34
CA PRO A 152 4.22 -4.49 -31.53
C PRO A 152 5.36 -3.47 -31.39
N GLU A 153 6.02 -3.42 -30.23
CA GLU A 153 7.08 -2.43 -29.92
C GLU A 153 8.21 -2.39 -30.95
N ASN A 154 8.63 -3.54 -31.48
CA ASN A 154 9.65 -3.63 -32.54
C ASN A 154 9.21 -2.95 -33.85
N LEU A 155 7.92 -2.70 -34.02
CA LEU A 155 7.35 -1.99 -35.15
C LEU A 155 7.00 -0.53 -34.83
N GLN A 156 7.33 0.00 -33.64
CA GLN A 156 7.00 1.39 -33.26
C GLN A 156 8.12 2.40 -33.56
N SER A 157 9.32 1.95 -33.94
CA SER A 157 10.54 2.78 -34.00
C SER A 157 10.66 3.70 -35.22
N TYR A 158 9.83 3.55 -36.26
CA TYR A 158 9.79 4.45 -37.42
C TYR A 158 8.39 4.55 -38.02
N TRP A 159 7.94 5.79 -38.27
CA TRP A 159 6.67 6.13 -38.93
C TRP A 159 6.96 7.07 -40.08
N GLU A 160 6.39 6.78 -41.24
CA GLU A 160 6.49 7.61 -42.43
C GLU A 160 5.60 8.85 -42.29
N THR A 161 6.08 9.99 -42.79
CA THR A 161 5.32 11.25 -42.82
C THR A 161 5.22 11.82 -44.24
N GLY A 162 6.01 11.30 -45.18
CA GLY A 162 6.16 11.84 -46.53
C GLY A 162 6.84 13.22 -46.59
N THR A 163 7.19 13.81 -45.46
CA THR A 163 7.75 15.17 -45.35
C THR A 163 8.71 15.30 -44.16
N ASN A 164 9.66 16.22 -44.26
CA ASN A 164 10.53 16.63 -43.15
C ASN A 164 10.01 17.87 -42.41
N ASP A 165 8.84 18.38 -42.80
CA ASP A 165 8.14 19.45 -42.10
C ASP A 165 7.92 19.01 -40.63
N PRO A 166 8.39 19.77 -39.63
CA PRO A 166 8.20 19.47 -38.21
C PRO A 166 6.78 19.72 -37.68
N ASP A 167 5.92 20.38 -38.47
CA ASP A 167 4.53 20.67 -38.13
C ASP A 167 3.52 19.69 -38.78
N GLN A 168 4.02 18.58 -39.32
CA GLN A 168 3.21 17.53 -39.92
C GLN A 168 2.19 16.97 -38.93
N ILE A 169 0.95 16.76 -39.40
CA ILE A 169 -0.16 16.35 -38.53
C ILE A 169 -0.41 14.83 -38.56
N PHE A 170 0.10 14.12 -39.57
CA PHE A 170 -0.05 12.67 -39.71
C PHE A 170 1.28 11.94 -39.76
N GLY A 171 1.27 10.71 -39.26
CA GLY A 171 2.31 9.72 -39.54
C GLY A 171 1.66 8.38 -39.79
N TRP A 172 2.25 7.55 -40.65
CA TRP A 172 1.68 6.26 -41.01
C TRP A 172 2.69 5.13 -41.05
N LYS A 173 2.16 3.91 -41.02
CA LYS A 173 2.93 2.69 -41.25
C LYS A 173 2.17 1.74 -42.15
N LYS A 174 2.78 1.38 -43.28
CA LYS A 174 2.17 0.53 -44.32
C LYS A 174 2.60 -0.92 -44.18
N PHE A 175 1.67 -1.81 -44.50
CA PHE A 175 1.85 -3.24 -44.55
C PHE A 175 1.20 -3.75 -45.83
N GLN A 176 1.97 -4.50 -46.63
CA GLN A 176 1.41 -5.21 -47.78
C GLN A 176 0.94 -6.59 -47.34
N GLN A 177 -0.28 -6.93 -47.74
CA GLN A 177 -0.86 -8.26 -47.59
C GLN A 177 -0.44 -9.16 -48.77
N ARG A 178 -0.64 -10.48 -48.61
CA ARG A 178 -0.19 -11.50 -49.58
C ARG A 178 -0.89 -11.41 -50.94
N ASP A 179 -2.09 -10.83 -50.97
CA ASP A 179 -2.90 -10.55 -52.14
C ASP A 179 -2.53 -9.22 -52.84
N GLY A 180 -1.58 -8.47 -52.29
CA GLY A 180 -1.13 -7.17 -52.81
C GLY A 180 -1.87 -5.97 -52.20
N ASP A 181 -2.87 -6.19 -51.35
CA ASP A 181 -3.60 -5.10 -50.69
C ASP A 181 -2.72 -4.40 -49.65
N THR A 182 -2.87 -3.08 -49.55
CA THR A 182 -2.09 -2.27 -48.61
C THR A 182 -2.95 -1.86 -47.42
N VAL A 183 -2.55 -2.28 -46.22
CA VAL A 183 -3.11 -1.84 -44.94
C VAL A 183 -2.20 -0.77 -44.36
N VAL A 184 -2.77 0.34 -43.89
CA VAL A 184 -2.01 1.40 -43.25
C VAL A 184 -2.55 1.70 -41.85
N PHE A 185 -1.65 1.80 -40.89
CA PHE A 185 -1.94 2.36 -39.57
C PHE A 185 -1.66 3.85 -39.64
N LEU A 186 -2.65 4.69 -39.35
CA LEU A 186 -2.57 6.14 -39.47
C LEU A 186 -2.70 6.79 -38.10
N GLY A 187 -1.61 7.39 -37.63
CA GLY A 187 -1.56 8.18 -36.41
C GLY A 187 -1.70 9.68 -36.72
N CYS A 188 -2.28 10.42 -35.78
CA CYS A 188 -2.43 11.87 -35.87
C CYS A 188 -1.82 12.55 -34.63
N MET A 189 -1.09 13.64 -34.80
CA MET A 189 -0.50 14.38 -33.66
C MET A 189 -1.58 15.02 -32.77
N ILE A 190 -2.78 15.21 -33.34
CA ILE A 190 -3.95 15.85 -32.73
C ILE A 190 -4.92 14.78 -32.23
N SER A 191 -5.61 15.06 -31.13
CA SER A 191 -6.79 14.28 -30.74
C SER A 191 -7.94 14.65 -31.67
N LEU A 192 -8.15 13.88 -32.73
CA LEU A 192 -9.36 14.00 -33.53
C LEU A 192 -10.54 13.52 -32.67
N TRP A 193 -11.63 14.27 -32.63
CA TRP A 193 -12.74 14.07 -31.71
C TRP A 193 -14.07 14.29 -32.44
N GLY A 194 -15.05 13.42 -32.19
CA GLY A 194 -16.40 13.62 -32.69
C GLY A 194 -16.51 13.66 -34.21
N ASP A 195 -17.33 14.60 -34.68
CA ASP A 195 -17.59 14.91 -36.09
C ASP A 195 -16.34 15.15 -36.96
N VAL A 196 -15.19 15.49 -36.38
CA VAL A 196 -13.92 15.64 -37.12
C VAL A 196 -13.58 14.39 -37.94
N LEU A 197 -13.86 13.20 -37.40
CA LEU A 197 -13.52 11.95 -38.09
C LEU A 197 -14.41 11.73 -39.33
N ALA A 198 -15.65 12.25 -39.35
CA ALA A 198 -16.48 12.23 -40.54
C ALA A 198 -15.88 13.06 -41.69
N HIS A 199 -15.12 14.11 -41.38
CA HIS A 199 -14.40 14.91 -42.38
C HIS A 199 -13.10 14.25 -42.86
N LEU A 200 -12.49 13.38 -42.04
CA LEU A 200 -11.29 12.63 -42.43
C LEU A 200 -11.60 11.56 -43.49
N VAL A 201 -12.77 10.92 -43.42
CA VAL A 201 -13.18 9.84 -44.34
C VAL A 201 -13.16 10.28 -45.82
N PRO A 202 -13.80 11.41 -46.23
CA PRO A 202 -13.69 11.92 -47.60
C PRO A 202 -12.26 12.21 -48.06
N ALA A 203 -11.40 12.70 -47.16
CA ALA A 203 -10.01 12.98 -47.45
C ALA A 203 -9.24 11.68 -47.76
N LEU A 204 -9.42 10.64 -46.94
CA LEU A 204 -8.81 9.32 -47.15
C LEU A 204 -9.28 8.67 -48.46
N LYS A 205 -10.58 8.76 -48.78
CA LYS A 205 -11.08 8.26 -50.07
C LYS A 205 -10.48 9.02 -51.24
N SER A 206 -10.43 10.34 -51.16
CA SER A 206 -10.04 11.20 -52.29
C SER A 206 -8.55 11.14 -52.56
N PHE A 207 -7.72 11.34 -51.53
CA PHE A 207 -6.27 11.43 -51.64
C PHE A 207 -5.59 10.06 -51.62
N ASN A 208 -6.15 9.11 -50.86
CA ASN A 208 -5.48 7.83 -50.59
C ASN A 208 -6.24 6.62 -51.16
N LYS A 209 -7.37 6.82 -51.85
CA LYS A 209 -8.15 5.75 -52.50
C LYS A 209 -8.58 4.63 -51.54
N ALA A 210 -8.71 4.97 -50.24
CA ALA A 210 -9.13 4.05 -49.20
C ALA A 210 -10.50 3.44 -49.54
N LYS A 211 -10.61 2.12 -49.38
CA LYS A 211 -11.84 1.34 -49.59
C LYS A 211 -12.44 0.83 -48.27
N CYS A 212 -11.60 0.67 -47.26
CA CYS A 212 -12.00 0.21 -45.93
C CYS A 212 -11.36 1.08 -44.84
N ILE A 213 -12.12 1.39 -43.80
CA ILE A 213 -11.65 2.09 -42.61
C ILE A 213 -11.94 1.24 -41.37
N LEU A 214 -10.92 1.04 -40.54
CA LEU A 214 -11.03 0.39 -39.25
C LEU A 214 -10.74 1.40 -38.14
N TYR A 215 -11.70 1.64 -37.25
CA TYR A 215 -11.51 2.52 -36.09
C TYR A 215 -11.19 1.72 -34.84
N ILE A 216 -10.14 2.14 -34.11
CA ILE A 216 -9.79 1.53 -32.84
C ILE A 216 -9.82 2.56 -31.72
N GLY A 217 -10.82 2.43 -30.86
CA GLY A 217 -11.22 3.42 -29.87
C GLY A 217 -11.31 2.86 -28.44
N LYS A 218 -11.87 3.68 -27.55
CA LYS A 218 -12.38 3.24 -26.25
C LYS A 218 -13.88 3.48 -26.24
N ALA A 219 -14.65 2.50 -25.79
CA ALA A 219 -16.08 2.64 -25.57
C ALA A 219 -16.40 2.60 -24.08
N GLY A 220 -17.37 3.41 -23.66
CA GLY A 220 -18.06 3.26 -22.37
C GLY A 220 -19.11 2.16 -22.47
N SER A 221 -19.31 1.41 -21.39
CA SER A 221 -20.44 0.48 -21.28
C SER A 221 -21.63 1.14 -20.62
N LEU A 222 -22.82 0.88 -21.16
CA LEU A 222 -24.09 1.24 -20.52
C LEU A 222 -24.67 0.09 -19.68
N ARG A 223 -24.00 -1.07 -19.66
CA ARG A 223 -24.43 -2.25 -18.90
C ARG A 223 -23.70 -2.30 -17.56
N PRO A 224 -24.41 -2.44 -16.43
CA PRO A 224 -23.80 -2.42 -15.10
C PRO A 224 -22.87 -3.59 -14.79
N LEU A 225 -22.97 -4.69 -15.55
CA LEU A 225 -22.17 -5.90 -15.36
C LEU A 225 -20.86 -5.89 -16.17
N ASP A 226 -20.70 -4.95 -17.10
CA ASP A 226 -19.49 -4.88 -17.91
C ASP A 226 -18.34 -4.26 -17.12
N MET A 227 -17.29 -5.04 -16.97
CA MET A 227 -16.08 -4.59 -16.29
C MET A 227 -15.21 -3.78 -17.27
N PRO A 228 -14.75 -2.57 -16.90
CA PRO A 228 -13.88 -1.76 -17.75
C PRO A 228 -12.59 -2.50 -18.11
N ASN A 229 -12.14 -2.36 -19.35
CA ASN A 229 -10.94 -3.00 -19.86
C ASN A 229 -10.97 -4.54 -19.85
N ARG A 230 -12.17 -5.16 -20.00
CA ARG A 230 -12.38 -6.63 -20.07
C ARG A 230 -12.84 -7.25 -21.40
N VAL A 231 -13.30 -6.47 -22.39
CA VAL A 231 -13.83 -7.04 -23.64
C VAL A 231 -13.55 -6.14 -24.83
N ILE A 232 -13.22 -6.77 -25.96
CA ILE A 232 -13.26 -6.12 -27.26
C ILE A 232 -14.72 -5.91 -27.64
N VAL A 233 -15.10 -4.70 -28.01
CA VAL A 233 -16.47 -4.43 -28.43
C VAL A 233 -16.51 -3.97 -29.86
N THR A 234 -17.55 -4.42 -30.55
CA THR A 234 -17.81 -4.11 -31.95
C THR A 234 -19.31 -4.15 -32.22
N GLY A 235 -19.71 -3.86 -33.44
CA GLY A 235 -21.11 -3.84 -33.82
C GLY A 235 -21.31 -3.37 -35.26
N ASN A 236 -22.57 -3.25 -35.62
CA ASN A 236 -23.04 -2.88 -36.96
C ASN A 236 -24.12 -1.79 -36.90
N THR A 237 -24.37 -1.23 -35.71
CA THR A 237 -25.37 -0.17 -35.50
C THR A 237 -24.87 0.88 -34.51
N SER A 238 -25.19 2.15 -34.78
CA SER A 238 -24.91 3.27 -33.88
C SER A 238 -26.03 4.30 -33.96
N TYR A 239 -26.49 4.81 -32.82
CA TYR A 239 -27.36 5.98 -32.76
C TYR A 239 -26.52 7.26 -32.83
N LEU A 240 -26.85 8.14 -33.76
CA LEU A 240 -26.22 9.45 -33.90
C LEU A 240 -27.33 10.51 -34.01
N ASN A 241 -27.35 11.48 -33.10
CA ASN A 241 -28.40 12.52 -33.02
C ASN A 241 -29.83 11.94 -33.01
N GLY A 242 -30.01 10.79 -32.35
CA GLY A 242 -31.29 10.06 -32.29
C GLY A 242 -31.62 9.22 -33.53
N GLU A 243 -30.86 9.33 -34.61
CA GLU A 243 -31.01 8.52 -35.82
C GLU A 243 -30.21 7.21 -35.71
N LEU A 244 -30.85 6.07 -35.97
CA LEU A 244 -30.16 4.78 -35.99
C LEU A 244 -29.47 4.56 -37.34
N ILE A 245 -28.16 4.39 -37.31
CA ILE A 245 -27.33 4.09 -38.48
C ILE A 245 -26.92 2.62 -38.42
N SER A 246 -27.08 1.91 -39.54
CA SER A 246 -26.62 0.53 -39.71
C SER A 246 -25.68 0.39 -40.92
N TRP A 247 -24.72 -0.52 -40.83
CA TRP A 247 -23.76 -0.83 -41.88
C TRP A 247 -23.33 -2.30 -41.84
N GLU A 248 -22.66 -2.78 -42.89
CA GLU A 248 -22.04 -4.10 -42.89
C GLU A 248 -20.62 -4.00 -42.33
N ASN A 249 -20.35 -4.72 -41.24
CA ASN A 249 -19.03 -4.69 -40.59
C ASN A 249 -18.09 -5.70 -41.29
N PRO A 250 -16.98 -5.26 -41.90
CA PRO A 250 -16.06 -6.13 -42.64
C PRO A 250 -15.34 -7.14 -41.74
N LEU A 251 -15.36 -6.95 -40.41
CA LEU A 251 -14.79 -7.89 -39.45
C LEU A 251 -15.75 -9.05 -39.10
N TYR A 252 -17.03 -8.98 -39.50
CA TYR A 252 -18.07 -9.89 -39.02
C TYR A 252 -17.80 -11.37 -39.34
N SER A 253 -17.33 -11.68 -40.55
CA SER A 253 -17.00 -13.06 -40.96
C SER A 253 -15.81 -13.62 -40.18
N THR A 254 -14.80 -12.79 -39.92
CA THR A 254 -13.61 -13.15 -39.11
C THR A 254 -13.99 -13.38 -37.65
N ILE A 255 -14.86 -12.54 -37.08
CA ILE A 255 -15.33 -12.64 -35.69
C ILE A 255 -16.19 -13.90 -35.48
N ASN A 256 -17.02 -14.26 -36.46
CA ASN A 256 -17.97 -15.37 -36.34
C ASN A 256 -17.45 -16.72 -36.85
N ASN A 257 -16.18 -16.80 -37.28
CA ASN A 257 -15.60 -18.06 -37.74
C ASN A 257 -15.30 -18.97 -36.53
N ARG A 258 -15.99 -20.12 -36.45
CA ARG A 258 -15.97 -21.04 -35.29
C ARG A 258 -14.62 -21.73 -35.03
N HIS A 259 -13.66 -21.64 -35.97
CA HIS A 259 -12.33 -22.23 -35.81
C HIS A 259 -11.35 -21.36 -34.99
N SER A 260 -11.73 -20.12 -34.63
CA SER A 260 -10.95 -19.22 -33.77
C SER A 260 -11.56 -19.06 -32.37
N MET A 261 -11.97 -20.17 -31.75
CA MET A 261 -12.68 -20.20 -30.45
C MET A 261 -12.00 -19.33 -29.36
N ASP A 262 -10.66 -19.25 -29.32
CA ASP A 262 -9.90 -18.42 -28.36
C ASP A 262 -10.11 -16.90 -28.51
N VAL A 263 -10.37 -16.41 -29.72
CA VAL A 263 -10.55 -14.96 -30.01
C VAL A 263 -12.01 -14.56 -29.86
N SER A 264 -12.95 -15.45 -30.23
CA SER A 264 -14.39 -15.18 -30.20
C SER A 264 -14.99 -15.04 -28.79
N ALA A 265 -14.36 -15.63 -27.77
CA ALA A 265 -14.85 -15.60 -26.38
C ALA A 265 -14.81 -14.20 -25.73
N HIS A 266 -14.09 -13.25 -26.34
CA HIS A 266 -13.77 -11.95 -25.74
C HIS A 266 -14.21 -10.75 -26.59
N ILE A 267 -14.90 -11.02 -27.71
CA ILE A 267 -15.49 -10.01 -28.59
C ILE A 267 -16.99 -9.96 -28.34
N VAL A 268 -17.47 -8.81 -27.85
CA VAL A 268 -18.90 -8.58 -27.59
C VAL A 268 -19.46 -7.66 -28.67
N GLN A 269 -20.57 -8.09 -29.27
CA GLN A 269 -21.29 -7.28 -30.24
C GLN A 269 -22.45 -6.55 -29.56
N GLY A 270 -22.71 -5.30 -29.96
CA GLY A 270 -23.85 -4.55 -29.46
C GLY A 270 -24.14 -3.27 -30.23
N ALA A 271 -25.31 -2.70 -29.98
CA ALA A 271 -25.68 -1.39 -30.48
C ALA A 271 -24.90 -0.30 -29.73
N HIS A 272 -24.51 0.71 -30.48
CA HIS A 272 -23.68 1.82 -30.03
C HIS A 272 -24.51 3.12 -29.98
N VAL A 273 -24.17 4.09 -29.12
CA VAL A 273 -24.67 5.47 -29.19
C VAL A 273 -23.50 6.45 -29.19
N THR A 274 -23.49 7.37 -30.15
CA THR A 274 -22.44 8.39 -30.26
C THR A 274 -22.92 9.71 -29.66
N VAL A 275 -22.12 10.26 -28.75
CA VAL A 275 -22.35 11.55 -28.05
C VAL A 275 -21.26 12.56 -28.38
N SER A 276 -21.58 13.86 -28.36
CA SER A 276 -20.60 14.92 -28.62
C SER A 276 -19.53 15.00 -27.52
N SER A 277 -19.88 14.69 -26.27
CA SER A 277 -18.95 14.63 -25.15
C SER A 277 -19.35 13.62 -24.08
N PRO A 278 -18.39 12.96 -23.38
CA PRO A 278 -18.68 12.23 -22.14
C PRO A 278 -19.27 13.10 -21.03
N LEU A 279 -19.13 14.43 -21.14
CA LEU A 279 -19.73 15.37 -20.21
C LEU A 279 -21.24 15.56 -20.44
N ASP A 280 -21.77 15.08 -21.57
CA ASP A 280 -23.21 15.03 -21.87
C ASP A 280 -23.90 13.82 -21.23
N GLU A 281 -23.13 12.83 -20.75
CA GLU A 281 -23.59 11.60 -20.11
C GLU A 281 -24.09 11.85 -18.67
N THR A 282 -25.20 12.59 -18.57
CA THR A 282 -25.91 12.83 -17.31
C THR A 282 -26.64 11.57 -16.82
N LYS A 283 -27.10 11.56 -15.57
CA LYS A 283 -27.96 10.48 -15.06
C LYS A 283 -29.25 10.30 -15.87
N ALA A 284 -29.85 11.40 -16.32
CA ALA A 284 -31.05 11.37 -17.17
C ALA A 284 -30.73 10.73 -18.53
N TRP A 285 -29.64 11.17 -19.16
CA TRP A 285 -29.13 10.59 -20.40
C TRP A 285 -28.89 9.08 -20.24
N PHE A 286 -28.19 8.66 -19.18
CA PHE A 286 -27.93 7.24 -18.93
C PHE A 286 -29.24 6.44 -18.79
N SER A 287 -30.23 6.99 -18.08
CA SER A 287 -31.54 6.36 -17.93
C SER A 287 -32.27 6.18 -19.27
N ASP A 288 -32.12 7.12 -20.18
CA ASP A 288 -32.77 7.08 -21.50
C ASP A 288 -32.11 6.12 -22.49
N TRP A 289 -30.83 5.79 -22.27
CA TRP A 289 -30.00 5.05 -23.22
C TRP A 289 -29.61 3.64 -22.78
N LYS A 290 -29.55 3.34 -21.48
CA LYS A 290 -29.11 2.04 -20.95
C LYS A 290 -29.86 0.83 -21.53
N ASP A 291 -31.11 1.02 -21.95
CA ASP A 291 -31.96 -0.03 -22.50
C ASP A 291 -32.00 -0.05 -24.04
N LYS A 292 -31.40 0.96 -24.70
CA LYS A 292 -31.41 1.14 -26.17
C LYS A 292 -30.07 0.82 -26.83
N ALA A 293 -28.97 1.03 -26.13
CA ALA A 293 -27.62 0.78 -26.59
C ALA A 293 -26.79 0.10 -25.49
N GLN A 294 -25.77 -0.65 -25.89
CA GLN A 294 -24.85 -1.31 -24.96
C GLN A 294 -23.57 -0.50 -24.76
N TRP A 295 -23.19 0.32 -25.75
CA TRP A 295 -21.91 1.01 -25.81
C TRP A 295 -22.07 2.49 -26.14
N VAL A 296 -21.16 3.33 -25.64
CA VAL A 296 -21.11 4.77 -25.95
C VAL A 296 -19.68 5.21 -26.31
N ASP A 297 -19.58 6.11 -27.28
CA ASP A 297 -18.34 6.79 -27.68
C ASP A 297 -18.64 8.17 -28.28
N CYS A 298 -17.62 8.85 -28.80
CA CYS A 298 -17.80 10.10 -29.53
C CYS A 298 -17.61 9.99 -31.04
N GLU A 299 -17.03 8.91 -31.58
CA GLU A 299 -16.57 8.87 -32.97
C GLU A 299 -17.31 7.90 -33.90
N VAL A 300 -17.70 6.71 -33.42
CA VAL A 300 -18.16 5.58 -34.24
C VAL A 300 -19.32 5.95 -35.16
N GLY A 301 -20.34 6.64 -34.64
CA GLY A 301 -21.52 7.05 -35.42
C GLY A 301 -21.18 8.03 -36.54
N HIS A 302 -20.27 8.97 -36.30
CA HIS A 302 -19.81 9.94 -37.29
C HIS A 302 -19.06 9.26 -38.44
N ILE A 303 -18.15 8.34 -38.11
CA ILE A 303 -17.38 7.58 -39.10
C ILE A 303 -18.32 6.68 -39.90
N ALA A 304 -19.19 5.92 -39.23
CA ALA A 304 -20.13 5.01 -39.88
C ALA A 304 -21.03 5.74 -40.88
N ARG A 305 -21.55 6.92 -40.51
CA ARG A 305 -22.36 7.76 -41.41
C ARG A 305 -21.56 8.18 -42.65
N ALA A 306 -20.35 8.68 -42.46
CA ALA A 306 -19.51 9.15 -43.55
C ALA A 306 -19.10 8.02 -44.50
N CYS A 307 -18.70 6.86 -43.96
CA CYS A 307 -18.36 5.67 -44.75
C CYS A 307 -19.57 5.16 -45.54
N LYS A 308 -20.76 5.10 -44.93
CA LYS A 308 -21.99 4.69 -45.61
C LYS A 308 -22.37 5.62 -46.77
N LEU A 309 -22.26 6.94 -46.57
CA LEU A 309 -22.54 7.93 -47.63
C LEU A 309 -21.53 7.86 -48.79
N LEU A 310 -20.32 7.38 -48.51
CA LEU A 310 -19.23 7.33 -49.47
C LEU A 310 -18.95 5.92 -49.98
N ASP A 311 -19.75 4.91 -49.66
CA ASP A 311 -19.52 3.53 -50.10
C ASP A 311 -18.09 3.04 -49.77
N ILE A 312 -17.74 3.14 -48.48
CA ILE A 312 -16.47 2.66 -47.90
C ILE A 312 -16.83 1.66 -46.80
N ASP A 313 -16.13 0.53 -46.75
CA ASP A 313 -16.33 -0.46 -45.69
C ASP A 313 -15.88 0.10 -44.33
N PHE A 314 -16.65 -0.19 -43.28
CA PHE A 314 -16.35 0.32 -41.95
C PHE A 314 -16.43 -0.75 -40.87
N GLY A 315 -15.32 -0.99 -40.18
CA GLY A 315 -15.25 -1.81 -38.97
C GLY A 315 -14.77 -0.98 -37.77
N TRP A 316 -15.14 -1.40 -36.57
CA TRP A 316 -14.60 -0.81 -35.35
C TRP A 316 -14.34 -1.88 -34.29
N ASP A 317 -13.34 -1.63 -33.44
CA ASP A 317 -12.93 -2.46 -32.31
C ASP A 317 -12.54 -1.53 -31.15
N SER A 318 -12.87 -1.87 -29.91
CA SER A 318 -12.26 -1.23 -28.74
C SER A 318 -11.40 -2.22 -27.93
N LYS A 319 -10.08 -2.10 -27.97
CA LYS A 319 -9.18 -3.03 -27.26
C LYS A 319 -9.29 -2.88 -25.75
N ASN A 320 -9.56 -4.01 -25.12
CA ASN A 320 -9.53 -4.21 -23.68
C ASN A 320 -9.00 -5.63 -23.43
N TRP A 321 -8.19 -5.82 -22.38
CA TRP A 321 -7.77 -7.14 -21.92
C TRP A 321 -8.99 -8.00 -21.65
N SER A 322 -8.90 -9.33 -21.60
CA SER A 322 -10.07 -10.15 -21.29
C SER A 322 -9.99 -10.88 -19.96
N GLU A 323 -11.13 -11.05 -19.31
CA GLU A 323 -11.29 -11.89 -18.12
C GLU A 323 -12.47 -12.83 -18.34
N SER A 324 -12.16 -14.11 -18.46
CA SER A 324 -13.14 -15.18 -18.35
C SER A 324 -13.30 -15.56 -16.88
N GLN A 325 -14.54 -15.76 -16.43
CA GLN A 325 -14.81 -16.30 -15.11
C GLN A 325 -14.67 -17.84 -15.18
N ASN A 326 -13.43 -18.31 -15.29
CA ASN A 326 -13.13 -19.74 -15.34
C ASN A 326 -13.17 -20.30 -13.91
N THR A 327 -14.02 -21.31 -13.69
CA THR A 327 -13.95 -22.13 -12.46
C THR A 327 -12.67 -22.95 -12.48
N ILE A 328 -12.23 -23.44 -11.32
CA ILE A 328 -11.07 -24.36 -11.25
C ILE A 328 -11.33 -25.62 -12.09
N ASP A 329 -12.58 -26.11 -12.11
CA ASP A 329 -12.96 -27.21 -13.00
C ASP A 329 -12.86 -26.81 -14.47
N GLY A 330 -13.21 -25.57 -14.83
CA GLY A 330 -12.98 -25.03 -16.17
C GLY A 330 -11.50 -25.01 -16.55
N LEU A 331 -10.62 -24.62 -15.62
CA LEU A 331 -9.16 -24.66 -15.81
C LEU A 331 -8.67 -26.09 -16.08
N LEU A 332 -9.12 -27.07 -15.29
CA LEU A 332 -8.75 -28.49 -15.42
C LEU A 332 -9.33 -29.19 -16.64
N ASN A 333 -10.41 -28.65 -17.22
CA ASN A 333 -11.09 -29.21 -18.39
C ASN A 333 -10.71 -28.51 -19.70
N THR A 334 -9.96 -27.41 -19.63
CA THR A 334 -9.47 -26.70 -20.82
C THR A 334 -8.16 -27.33 -21.25
N ASP A 335 -7.94 -27.50 -22.55
CA ASP A 335 -6.65 -27.93 -23.06
C ASP A 335 -5.69 -26.72 -23.12
N ILE A 336 -5.34 -26.20 -21.94
CA ILE A 336 -4.58 -24.96 -21.74
C ILE A 336 -3.17 -25.03 -22.34
N LEU A 337 -2.71 -26.24 -22.65
CA LEU A 337 -1.44 -26.51 -23.32
C LEU A 337 -1.52 -26.27 -24.86
N GLN A 338 -2.72 -26.12 -25.43
CA GLN A 338 -2.93 -25.87 -26.86
C GLN A 338 -3.27 -24.41 -27.21
N GLY A 339 -3.66 -23.59 -26.23
CA GLY A 339 -3.96 -22.17 -26.45
C GLY A 339 -2.70 -21.31 -26.62
N SER A 340 -2.81 -20.11 -27.19
CA SER A 340 -1.70 -19.14 -27.32
C SER A 340 -1.97 -17.84 -26.56
N GLY A 341 -0.93 -17.18 -26.06
CA GLY A 341 -1.04 -15.89 -25.35
C GLY A 341 -0.86 -15.96 -23.83
N ILE A 342 -1.29 -14.89 -23.13
CA ILE A 342 -1.08 -14.72 -21.68
C ILE A 342 -2.39 -14.97 -20.94
N ASN A 343 -2.38 -15.97 -20.05
CA ASN A 343 -3.52 -16.35 -19.24
C ASN A 343 -3.19 -16.13 -17.76
N ILE A 344 -3.96 -15.28 -17.08
CA ILE A 344 -3.75 -14.95 -15.66
C ILE A 344 -5.00 -15.34 -14.88
N TYR A 345 -4.82 -16.20 -13.89
CA TYR A 345 -5.91 -16.73 -13.07
C TYR A 345 -5.75 -16.28 -11.63
N PHE A 346 -6.80 -15.70 -11.06
CA PHE A 346 -6.86 -15.34 -9.63
C PHE A 346 -7.65 -16.44 -8.91
N LEU A 347 -6.95 -17.22 -8.10
CA LEU A 347 -7.46 -18.43 -7.48
C LEU A 347 -7.69 -18.24 -5.97
N PRO A 348 -8.53 -19.09 -5.34
CA PRO A 348 -8.71 -19.10 -3.90
C PRO A 348 -7.40 -19.30 -3.12
N ASN A 349 -7.43 -18.99 -1.83
CA ASN A 349 -6.29 -19.14 -0.94
C ASN A 349 -5.77 -20.60 -0.90
N VAL A 350 -4.45 -20.77 -0.85
CA VAL A 350 -3.77 -22.08 -0.87
C VAL A 350 -4.26 -22.96 0.29
N ASN A 351 -4.38 -22.43 1.51
CA ASN A 351 -4.92 -23.18 2.65
C ASN A 351 -6.39 -23.57 2.48
N ALA A 352 -7.18 -22.76 1.78
CA ALA A 352 -8.55 -23.13 1.47
C ALA A 352 -8.61 -24.28 0.46
N LEU A 353 -7.74 -24.26 -0.56
CA LEU A 353 -7.62 -25.34 -1.54
C LEU A 353 -7.05 -26.62 -0.93
N ASN A 354 -6.08 -26.52 -0.01
CA ASN A 354 -5.44 -27.67 0.64
C ASN A 354 -6.41 -28.53 1.47
N LYS A 355 -7.58 -27.99 1.82
CA LYS A 355 -8.68 -28.77 2.42
C LYS A 355 -9.25 -29.83 1.46
N ASN A 356 -9.05 -29.66 0.15
CA ASN A 356 -9.40 -30.59 -0.91
C ASN A 356 -8.12 -31.13 -1.57
N ARG A 357 -7.50 -32.15 -0.95
CA ARG A 357 -6.26 -32.75 -1.45
C ARG A 357 -6.38 -33.32 -2.85
N GLU A 358 -7.51 -33.93 -3.19
CA GLU A 358 -7.77 -34.47 -4.53
C GLU A 358 -7.71 -33.37 -5.59
N LEU A 359 -8.23 -32.18 -5.30
CA LEU A 359 -8.14 -31.04 -6.20
C LEU A 359 -6.70 -30.54 -6.38
N CYS A 360 -5.92 -30.45 -5.29
CA CYS A 360 -4.51 -30.07 -5.35
C CYS A 360 -3.69 -31.10 -6.16
N GLU A 361 -3.94 -32.39 -5.97
CA GLU A 361 -3.30 -33.47 -6.74
C GLU A 361 -3.64 -33.37 -8.24
N ARG A 362 -4.91 -33.11 -8.58
CA ARG A 362 -5.33 -32.89 -9.97
C ARG A 362 -4.67 -31.66 -10.59
N LEU A 363 -4.57 -30.54 -9.85
CA LEU A 363 -3.88 -29.34 -10.31
C LEU A 363 -2.38 -29.59 -10.51
N SER A 364 -1.73 -30.27 -9.56
CA SER A 364 -0.33 -30.67 -9.68
C SER A 364 -0.07 -31.57 -10.88
N GLN A 365 -0.92 -32.55 -11.14
CA GLN A 365 -0.79 -33.45 -12.29
C GLN A 365 -1.06 -32.75 -13.62
N HIS A 366 -2.07 -31.88 -13.67
CA HIS A 366 -2.48 -31.21 -14.91
C HIS A 366 -1.54 -30.07 -15.31
N LEU A 367 -0.98 -29.35 -14.32
CA LEU A 367 -0.18 -28.15 -14.55
C LEU A 367 1.29 -28.28 -14.17
N TYR A 368 1.71 -29.46 -13.68
CA TYR A 368 3.09 -29.69 -13.22
C TYR A 368 3.49 -28.77 -12.06
N ILE A 369 2.55 -28.53 -11.13
CA ILE A 369 2.83 -27.81 -9.88
C ILE A 369 3.46 -28.80 -8.91
N ASP A 370 4.69 -28.55 -8.48
CA ASP A 370 5.38 -29.42 -7.52
C ASP A 370 4.56 -29.54 -6.20
N PRO A 371 4.39 -30.76 -5.65
CA PRO A 371 3.62 -30.99 -4.43
C PRO A 371 4.09 -30.19 -3.21
N PHE A 372 5.38 -29.80 -3.15
CA PHE A 372 5.92 -28.92 -2.12
C PHE A 372 5.13 -27.62 -2.02
N PHE A 373 4.62 -27.07 -3.14
CA PHE A 373 3.81 -25.85 -3.17
C PHE A 373 2.60 -25.89 -2.23
N TRP A 374 2.01 -27.08 -2.05
CA TRP A 374 0.84 -27.30 -1.20
C TRP A 374 1.17 -27.67 0.24
N SER A 375 2.46 -27.79 0.58
CA SER A 375 2.88 -28.16 1.93
C SER A 375 2.72 -27.00 2.93
N ASP A 376 2.49 -27.34 4.20
CA ASP A 376 2.47 -26.35 5.28
C ASP A 376 3.82 -25.62 5.37
N SER A 377 4.93 -26.28 5.07
CA SER A 377 6.26 -25.67 5.04
C SER A 377 6.40 -24.61 3.94
N ALA A 378 5.84 -24.84 2.75
CA ALA A 378 5.78 -23.83 1.72
C ALA A 378 4.86 -22.68 2.14
N TYR A 379 3.68 -22.99 2.70
CA TYR A 379 2.72 -21.96 3.12
C TYR A 379 3.25 -21.07 4.26
N GLU A 380 3.93 -21.62 5.26
CA GLU A 380 4.45 -20.82 6.38
C GLU A 380 5.80 -20.13 6.06
N SER A 381 6.35 -20.31 4.85
CA SER A 381 7.58 -19.65 4.43
C SER A 381 7.38 -18.15 4.15
N ASN A 382 8.36 -17.33 4.56
CA ASN A 382 8.45 -15.91 4.20
C ASN A 382 8.62 -15.69 2.69
N GLY A 383 9.20 -16.68 2.00
CA GLY A 383 9.32 -16.68 0.56
C GLY A 383 10.23 -17.79 0.05
N PHE A 384 10.02 -18.16 -1.21
CA PHE A 384 10.84 -19.12 -1.93
C PHE A 384 10.65 -18.94 -3.44
N PHE A 385 11.57 -19.50 -4.21
CA PHE A 385 11.43 -19.69 -5.64
C PHE A 385 11.98 -21.06 -6.03
N MET A 386 11.25 -21.77 -6.88
CA MET A 386 11.71 -23.00 -7.51
C MET A 386 11.27 -22.98 -8.97
N CYS A 387 12.12 -23.51 -9.84
CA CYS A 387 11.93 -23.55 -11.27
C CYS A 387 12.24 -24.95 -11.79
N GLU A 388 11.46 -25.42 -12.76
CA GLU A 388 11.71 -26.66 -13.46
C GLU A 388 11.76 -26.44 -14.97
N ASP A 389 12.69 -27.16 -15.59
CA ASP A 389 12.94 -27.15 -17.02
C ASP A 389 12.22 -28.32 -17.69
N ARG A 390 11.52 -28.01 -18.79
CA ARG A 390 10.78 -28.97 -19.62
C ARG A 390 9.76 -29.83 -18.86
N PRO A 391 8.83 -29.22 -18.10
CA PRO A 391 7.76 -29.97 -17.44
C PRO A 391 6.84 -30.67 -18.46
N VAL A 392 6.64 -30.11 -19.66
CA VAL A 392 5.76 -30.67 -20.69
C VAL A 392 6.55 -31.52 -21.68
N GLN A 393 6.54 -32.84 -21.50
CA GLN A 393 7.33 -33.79 -22.31
C GLN A 393 6.88 -33.89 -23.78
N ASP A 394 5.59 -33.66 -24.06
CA ASP A 394 5.01 -33.80 -25.42
C ASP A 394 5.02 -32.49 -26.25
N SER A 395 5.57 -31.40 -25.70
CA SER A 395 5.62 -30.13 -26.41
C SER A 395 6.67 -30.16 -27.54
N LYS A 396 6.31 -29.67 -28.73
CA LYS A 396 7.25 -29.54 -29.88
C LYS A 396 8.32 -28.43 -29.69
N GLY A 397 8.48 -27.90 -28.48
CA GLY A 397 9.44 -26.83 -28.16
C GLY A 397 9.84 -26.82 -26.68
N ASP A 398 10.30 -25.68 -26.15
CA ASP A 398 10.80 -25.59 -24.77
C ASP A 398 9.65 -25.23 -23.81
N SER A 399 9.70 -25.73 -22.58
CA SER A 399 8.74 -25.34 -21.53
C SER A 399 9.47 -25.11 -20.22
N LYS A 400 8.94 -24.19 -19.41
CA LYS A 400 9.49 -23.82 -18.10
C LYS A 400 8.34 -23.57 -17.14
N CYS A 401 8.40 -24.12 -15.94
CA CYS A 401 7.47 -23.73 -14.88
C CYS A 401 8.22 -23.22 -13.66
N SER A 402 7.53 -22.44 -12.83
CA SER A 402 8.07 -22.03 -11.54
C SER A 402 6.98 -21.87 -10.51
N ILE A 403 7.35 -22.07 -9.25
CA ILE A 403 6.56 -21.74 -8.08
C ILE A 403 7.30 -20.69 -7.26
N SER A 404 6.56 -19.74 -6.72
CA SER A 404 7.11 -18.74 -5.80
C SER A 404 6.14 -18.34 -4.73
N ARG A 405 6.70 -17.91 -3.60
CA ARG A 405 5.96 -17.32 -2.49
C ARG A 405 6.65 -16.06 -1.99
N PHE A 406 5.85 -15.13 -1.55
CA PHE A 406 6.26 -13.90 -0.89
C PHE A 406 5.32 -13.61 0.26
N LEU A 407 5.84 -12.99 1.30
CA LEU A 407 5.09 -12.56 2.48
C LEU A 407 5.34 -11.07 2.71
N ILE A 408 4.29 -10.31 3.04
CA ILE A 408 4.42 -8.90 3.39
C ILE A 408 3.70 -8.65 4.71
N LYS A 409 4.39 -8.02 5.66
CA LYS A 409 3.79 -7.56 6.91
C LYS A 409 3.55 -6.06 6.84
N GLU A 410 2.31 -5.64 7.14
CA GLU A 410 1.95 -4.22 7.16
C GLU A 410 1.21 -3.84 8.45
N LEU A 411 1.34 -2.57 8.84
CA LEU A 411 0.52 -1.99 9.89
C LEU A 411 -0.88 -1.65 9.37
N GLU A 412 -1.89 -1.81 10.20
CA GLU A 412 -3.25 -1.39 9.86
C GLU A 412 -3.49 0.10 10.18
N GLU A 413 -4.32 0.77 9.37
CA GLU A 413 -4.58 2.22 9.49
C GLU A 413 -5.60 2.58 10.58
N LYS A 414 -6.37 1.63 11.14
CA LYS A 414 -7.56 1.93 11.95
C LYS A 414 -7.56 1.25 13.33
N GLY A 415 -7.57 2.09 14.37
CA GLY A 415 -8.28 1.83 15.63
C GLY A 415 -7.52 1.14 16.75
N ALA A 416 -6.61 0.21 16.47
CA ALA A 416 -5.80 -0.45 17.49
C ALA A 416 -4.34 0.00 17.37
N LYS A 417 -3.78 0.51 18.46
CA LYS A 417 -2.33 0.72 18.55
C LYS A 417 -1.65 -0.63 18.25
N ASN A 418 -0.77 -0.64 17.25
CA ASN A 418 0.05 -1.80 16.87
C ASN A 418 -0.70 -3.01 16.26
N SER A 419 -1.86 -2.84 15.62
CA SER A 419 -2.41 -3.94 14.81
C SER A 419 -1.69 -4.11 13.47
N TYR A 420 -1.54 -5.36 13.04
CA TYR A 420 -0.83 -5.75 11.83
C TYR A 420 -1.64 -6.76 11.04
N LYS A 421 -1.39 -6.82 9.73
CA LYS A 421 -1.88 -7.88 8.86
C LYS A 421 -0.76 -8.45 7.99
N TRP A 422 -0.93 -9.71 7.62
CA TRP A 422 -0.06 -10.44 6.72
C TRP A 422 -0.69 -10.52 5.34
N GLN A 423 0.09 -10.22 4.32
CA GLN A 423 -0.26 -10.39 2.91
C GLN A 423 0.52 -11.58 2.38
N TYR A 424 -0.18 -12.68 2.15
CA TYR A 424 0.38 -13.88 1.54
C TYR A 424 0.28 -13.76 0.03
N LEU A 425 1.34 -14.10 -0.69
CA LEU A 425 1.37 -14.02 -2.15
C LEU A 425 2.02 -15.29 -2.67
N SER A 426 1.30 -16.07 -3.46
CA SER A 426 1.85 -17.29 -4.06
C SER A 426 1.53 -17.34 -5.53
N PHE A 427 2.53 -17.72 -6.32
CA PHE A 427 2.44 -17.71 -7.76
C PHE A 427 2.94 -19.02 -8.33
N PHE A 428 2.24 -19.50 -9.36
CA PHE A 428 2.74 -20.51 -10.28
C PHE A 428 2.80 -19.92 -11.68
N THR A 429 3.90 -20.14 -12.39
CA THR A 429 4.04 -19.75 -13.79
C THR A 429 4.30 -20.99 -14.64
N LEU A 430 3.68 -21.07 -15.82
CA LEU A 430 4.05 -22.02 -16.86
C LEU A 430 4.23 -21.27 -18.17
N TRP A 431 5.38 -21.45 -18.81
CA TRP A 431 5.68 -20.94 -20.14
C TRP A 431 5.95 -22.11 -21.06
N ILE A 432 5.37 -22.06 -22.25
CA ILE A 432 5.52 -23.08 -23.29
C ILE A 432 5.82 -22.33 -24.57
N SER A 433 6.88 -22.74 -25.27
CA SER A 433 7.17 -22.31 -26.62
C SER A 433 6.90 -23.44 -27.58
N GLY A 434 6.11 -23.18 -28.61
CA GLY A 434 5.76 -24.16 -29.63
C GLY A 434 5.82 -23.56 -31.03
N THR A 435 5.95 -24.44 -32.02
CA THR A 435 5.69 -24.11 -33.42
C THR A 435 4.56 -25.02 -33.93
N ASN A 436 3.47 -24.42 -34.40
CA ASN A 436 2.39 -25.15 -35.06
C ASN A 436 2.24 -24.64 -36.49
N GLU A 437 2.38 -25.54 -37.47
CA GLU A 437 2.27 -25.23 -38.91
C GLU A 437 3.12 -24.02 -39.39
N GLY A 438 4.29 -23.80 -38.78
CA GLY A 438 5.19 -22.69 -39.12
C GLY A 438 4.89 -21.37 -38.40
N THR A 439 3.91 -21.33 -37.49
CA THR A 439 3.60 -20.18 -36.64
C THR A 439 4.10 -20.44 -35.22
N HIS A 440 4.87 -19.50 -34.66
CA HIS A 440 5.26 -19.54 -33.24
C HIS A 440 4.03 -19.29 -32.37
N MET A 441 3.71 -20.23 -31.49
CA MET A 441 2.67 -20.11 -30.49
C MET A 441 3.30 -20.29 -29.12
N ASP A 442 3.66 -19.16 -28.51
CA ASP A 442 4.08 -19.15 -27.13
C ASP A 442 2.84 -19.00 -26.24
N THR A 443 2.90 -19.62 -25.06
CA THR A 443 1.83 -19.60 -24.07
C THR A 443 2.44 -19.27 -22.71
N GLN A 444 1.85 -18.30 -22.02
CA GLN A 444 2.23 -17.91 -20.67
C GLN A 444 1.01 -18.06 -19.76
N ILE A 445 1.13 -18.88 -18.73
CA ILE A 445 0.12 -19.07 -17.69
C ILE A 445 0.70 -18.53 -16.38
N LEU A 446 -0.10 -17.74 -15.67
CA LEU A 446 0.17 -17.28 -14.32
C LEU A 446 -1.03 -17.59 -13.44
N LEU A 447 -0.81 -18.37 -12.38
CA LEU A 447 -1.78 -18.58 -11.32
C LEU A 447 -1.38 -17.71 -10.13
N CYS A 448 -2.31 -16.91 -9.65
CA CYS A 448 -2.16 -16.04 -8.49
C CYS A 448 -3.03 -16.58 -7.34
N PHE A 449 -2.38 -16.98 -6.25
CA PHE A 449 -3.03 -17.45 -5.03
C PHE A 449 -2.76 -16.49 -3.87
N ASP A 450 -3.66 -16.49 -2.89
CA ASP A 450 -3.54 -15.73 -1.63
C ASP A 450 -3.62 -14.20 -1.74
N LEU A 451 -3.80 -13.64 -2.95
CA LEU A 451 -3.89 -12.18 -3.14
C LEU A 451 -5.14 -11.62 -2.44
N THR A 452 -4.94 -10.60 -1.60
CA THR A 452 -6.04 -9.86 -0.98
C THR A 452 -6.84 -9.09 -2.03
N ARG A 453 -8.17 -9.26 -1.97
CA ARG A 453 -9.10 -8.70 -2.97
C ARG A 453 -9.17 -7.18 -2.97
N ASP A 454 -8.87 -6.55 -1.84
CA ASP A 454 -8.95 -5.10 -1.64
C ASP A 454 -7.66 -4.37 -2.03
N VAL A 455 -6.51 -5.06 -2.03
CA VAL A 455 -5.21 -4.41 -2.26
C VAL A 455 -4.37 -5.13 -3.31
N MET A 456 -3.93 -6.36 -3.04
CA MET A 456 -2.92 -7.02 -3.86
C MET A 456 -3.46 -7.49 -5.22
N GLU A 457 -4.68 -8.05 -5.26
CA GLU A 457 -5.30 -8.45 -6.53
C GLU A 457 -5.50 -7.26 -7.48
N PRO A 458 -6.14 -6.14 -7.06
CA PRO A 458 -6.27 -4.95 -7.91
C PRO A 458 -4.92 -4.40 -8.38
N LEU A 459 -3.90 -4.42 -7.52
CA LEU A 459 -2.57 -3.89 -7.84
C LEU A 459 -1.83 -4.75 -8.87
N VAL A 460 -1.82 -6.07 -8.67
CA VAL A 460 -1.23 -7.03 -9.62
C VAL A 460 -1.95 -6.92 -10.96
N ARG A 461 -3.29 -6.93 -10.93
CA ARG A 461 -4.14 -6.77 -12.11
C ARG A 461 -3.82 -5.49 -12.87
N LYS A 462 -3.83 -4.33 -12.20
CA LYS A 462 -3.47 -3.04 -12.80
C LYS A 462 -2.10 -3.09 -13.48
N ASN A 463 -1.09 -3.64 -12.82
CA ASN A 463 0.26 -3.71 -13.37
C ASN A 463 0.36 -4.61 -14.60
N PHE A 464 -0.38 -5.73 -14.65
CA PHE A 464 -0.47 -6.56 -15.86
C PHE A 464 -1.24 -5.86 -16.99
N LEU A 465 -2.31 -5.14 -16.68
CA LEU A 465 -3.08 -4.38 -17.68
C LEU A 465 -2.28 -3.23 -18.32
N GLU A 466 -1.35 -2.64 -17.55
CA GLU A 466 -0.43 -1.59 -18.01
C GLU A 466 0.82 -2.16 -18.72
N ALA A 467 1.10 -3.45 -18.57
CA ALA A 467 2.27 -4.09 -19.17
C ALA A 467 2.09 -4.33 -20.68
N ASN A 468 3.19 -4.31 -21.43
CA ASN A 468 3.16 -4.59 -22.85
C ASN A 468 3.05 -6.11 -23.10
N GLY A 469 1.92 -6.60 -23.62
CA GLY A 469 1.65 -8.03 -23.85
C GLY A 469 2.75 -8.79 -24.62
N PRO A 470 3.18 -8.32 -25.81
CA PRO A 470 4.34 -8.87 -26.53
C PRO A 470 5.62 -8.98 -25.70
N SER A 471 5.83 -8.10 -24.70
CA SER A 471 6.97 -8.21 -23.78
C SER A 471 6.82 -9.36 -22.78
N LEU A 472 5.59 -9.68 -22.36
CA LEU A 472 5.35 -10.74 -21.39
C LEU A 472 5.43 -12.13 -22.01
N MET A 473 5.19 -12.24 -23.31
CA MET A 473 5.36 -13.49 -24.07
C MET A 473 6.82 -13.78 -24.42
N SER A 474 7.71 -12.84 -24.14
CA SER A 474 9.08 -12.83 -24.62
C SER A 474 10.03 -13.71 -23.80
N GLY A 475 9.50 -14.55 -22.91
CA GLY A 475 10.24 -15.51 -22.12
C GLY A 475 9.55 -15.85 -20.80
N PRO A 476 10.00 -16.93 -20.13
CA PRO A 476 9.34 -17.52 -18.97
C PRO A 476 9.30 -16.61 -17.73
N TRP A 477 10.23 -15.65 -17.65
CA TRP A 477 10.46 -14.83 -16.46
C TRP A 477 9.90 -13.41 -16.56
N GLU A 478 9.27 -13.05 -17.68
CA GLU A 478 8.83 -11.68 -17.92
C GLU A 478 7.64 -11.31 -17.01
N THR A 479 6.82 -12.28 -16.61
CA THR A 479 5.75 -12.11 -15.60
C THR A 479 6.29 -11.63 -14.26
N TYR A 480 7.48 -12.09 -13.85
CA TYR A 480 8.11 -11.67 -12.60
C TYR A 480 8.53 -10.20 -12.60
N THR A 481 8.77 -9.58 -13.76
CA THR A 481 9.06 -8.14 -13.82
C THR A 481 7.84 -7.31 -13.39
N VAL A 482 6.64 -7.75 -13.76
CA VAL A 482 5.37 -7.12 -13.40
C VAL A 482 5.03 -7.39 -11.94
N LEU A 483 5.24 -8.63 -11.48
CA LEU A 483 5.06 -9.00 -10.07
C LEU A 483 6.03 -8.22 -9.16
N ALA A 484 7.30 -8.07 -9.55
CA ALA A 484 8.29 -7.30 -8.81
C ALA A 484 7.91 -5.83 -8.68
N LYS A 485 7.36 -5.23 -9.74
CA LYS A 485 6.80 -3.86 -9.69
C LYS A 485 5.66 -3.76 -8.66
N ALA A 486 4.69 -4.67 -8.73
CA ALA A 486 3.54 -4.67 -7.84
C ALA A 486 3.94 -4.86 -6.37
N MET A 487 4.83 -5.83 -6.09
CA MET A 487 5.35 -6.06 -4.75
C MET A 487 6.16 -4.88 -4.23
N THR A 488 7.03 -4.31 -5.06
CA THR A 488 7.82 -3.12 -4.70
C THR A 488 6.94 -1.95 -4.28
N GLN A 489 5.88 -1.66 -5.06
CA GLN A 489 4.90 -0.62 -4.73
C GLN A 489 4.26 -0.88 -3.37
N HIS A 490 3.78 -2.10 -3.15
CA HIS A 490 3.10 -2.44 -1.91
C HIS A 490 4.03 -2.46 -0.69
N PHE A 491 5.28 -2.90 -0.85
CA PHE A 491 6.29 -2.85 0.21
C PHE A 491 6.65 -1.41 0.59
N ASP A 492 6.82 -0.52 -0.39
CA ASP A 492 7.10 0.90 -0.11
C ASP A 492 5.94 1.51 0.69
N ASP A 493 4.70 1.33 0.21
CA ASP A 493 3.49 1.82 0.87
C ASP A 493 3.34 1.26 2.30
N SER A 494 3.55 -0.06 2.47
CA SER A 494 3.48 -0.74 3.77
C SER A 494 4.53 -0.23 4.73
N LEU A 495 5.76 0.00 4.25
CA LEU A 495 6.85 0.49 5.08
C LEU A 495 6.63 1.95 5.50
N TRP A 496 6.06 2.80 4.64
CA TRP A 496 5.76 4.18 4.98
C TRP A 496 4.81 4.32 6.18
N LYS A 497 3.95 3.33 6.43
CA LYS A 497 3.06 3.31 7.60
C LYS A 497 3.81 3.27 8.95
N PHE A 498 5.05 2.78 8.98
CA PHE A 498 5.89 2.80 10.19
C PHE A 498 6.47 4.18 10.50
N ARG A 499 6.58 5.07 9.50
CA ARG A 499 7.26 6.36 9.66
C ARG A 499 6.60 7.22 10.72
N ASP A 500 5.29 7.41 10.63
CA ASP A 500 4.59 8.38 11.46
C ASP A 500 4.52 7.93 12.93
N PRO A 501 4.25 6.64 13.26
CA PRO A 501 4.42 6.11 14.61
C PRO A 501 5.82 6.37 15.19
N ILE A 502 6.88 6.02 14.45
CA ILE A 502 8.27 6.23 14.90
C ILE A 502 8.56 7.72 15.10
N ARG A 503 8.17 8.56 14.13
CA ARG A 503 8.39 10.01 14.20
C ARG A 503 7.63 10.65 15.38
N ASN A 504 6.45 10.15 15.70
CA ASN A 504 5.69 10.61 16.87
C ASN A 504 6.41 10.24 18.16
N ILE A 505 6.94 9.00 18.27
CA ILE A 505 7.78 8.58 19.40
C ILE A 505 8.98 9.52 19.56
N GLU A 506 9.72 9.79 18.49
CA GLU A 506 10.89 10.68 18.49
C GLU A 506 10.54 12.12 18.89
N LYS A 507 9.45 12.69 18.37
CA LYS A 507 9.03 14.06 18.70
C LYS A 507 8.63 14.20 20.17
N THR A 508 7.96 13.18 20.73
CA THR A 508 7.58 13.18 22.15
C THR A 508 8.76 13.03 23.11
N ARG A 509 10.00 12.82 22.62
CA ARG A 509 11.22 12.84 23.43
C ARG A 509 11.42 14.14 24.21
N SER A 510 11.15 15.27 23.56
CA SER A 510 11.21 16.60 24.21
C SER A 510 10.19 16.74 25.34
N ASN A 511 9.04 16.06 25.20
CA ASN A 511 8.03 15.99 26.25
C ASN A 511 8.41 15.04 27.37
N ILE A 512 9.22 13.99 27.17
CA ILE A 512 9.68 13.15 28.30
C ILE A 512 10.59 13.93 29.26
N ASN A 513 11.46 14.79 28.72
CA ASN A 513 12.27 15.71 29.52
C ASN A 513 11.45 16.89 30.10
N ARG A 514 10.23 17.13 29.59
CA ARG A 514 9.34 18.23 30.00
C ARG A 514 8.02 17.76 30.62
N VAL A 515 7.76 16.46 30.77
CA VAL A 515 6.61 15.94 31.52
C VAL A 515 6.84 16.51 32.89
N ALA A 516 5.95 17.43 33.21
CA ALA A 516 6.15 18.38 34.25
C ALA A 516 6.42 17.63 35.58
N PRO A 517 7.08 18.29 36.54
CA PRO A 517 7.19 17.84 37.93
C PRO A 517 5.84 17.66 38.67
N LYS A 518 4.73 17.41 37.95
CA LYS A 518 3.34 17.48 38.43
C LYS A 518 2.60 16.15 38.47
N SER A 519 3.08 15.09 37.81
CA SER A 519 2.46 13.75 37.89
C SER A 519 3.04 12.98 39.09
N PRO A 520 2.22 12.23 39.86
CA PRO A 520 2.74 11.34 40.89
C PRO A 520 3.75 10.33 40.31
N PRO A 521 4.84 9.96 41.03
CA PRO A 521 5.89 9.06 40.53
C PRO A 521 5.34 7.75 39.96
N GLN A 522 4.36 7.14 40.63
CA GLN A 522 3.69 5.91 40.19
C GLN A 522 2.91 6.05 38.87
N GLN A 523 2.42 7.26 38.56
CA GLN A 523 1.76 7.51 37.27
C GLN A 523 2.82 7.61 36.15
N ARG A 524 3.91 8.32 36.40
CA ARG A 524 5.02 8.46 35.45
C ARG A 524 5.66 7.11 35.12
N PHE A 525 5.90 6.27 36.12
CA PHE A 525 6.41 4.92 35.92
C PHE A 525 5.49 4.09 35.01
N ARG A 526 4.18 4.09 35.28
CA ARG A 526 3.18 3.38 34.44
C ARG A 526 3.13 3.92 33.00
N GLU A 527 3.26 5.23 32.82
CA GLU A 527 3.32 5.85 31.48
C GLU A 527 4.58 5.44 30.71
N LEU A 528 5.74 5.36 31.38
CA LEU A 528 6.99 4.90 30.79
C LEU A 528 6.94 3.41 30.40
N VAL A 529 6.43 2.55 31.28
CA VAL A 529 6.25 1.11 31.00
C VAL A 529 5.32 0.90 29.80
N LYS A 530 4.17 1.58 29.77
CA LYS A 530 3.25 1.49 28.64
C LYS A 530 3.89 1.98 27.33
N LYS A 531 4.68 3.06 27.40
CA LYS A 531 5.41 3.55 26.22
C LYS A 531 6.46 2.55 25.75
N TYR A 532 7.16 1.89 26.66
CA TYR A 532 8.11 0.81 26.35
C TYR A 532 7.42 -0.36 25.65
N GLU A 533 6.27 -0.83 26.16
CA GLU A 533 5.47 -1.89 25.54
C GLU A 533 5.01 -1.52 24.12
N ASP A 534 4.44 -0.31 23.95
CA ASP A 534 4.00 0.20 22.65
C ASP A 534 5.16 0.21 21.62
N MET A 535 6.35 0.61 22.05
CA MET A 535 7.55 0.69 21.21
C MET A 535 8.16 -0.68 20.92
N TYR A 536 8.13 -1.59 21.90
CA TYR A 536 8.62 -2.95 21.74
C TYR A 536 7.79 -3.72 20.72
N GLU A 537 6.45 -3.63 20.78
CA GLU A 537 5.57 -4.27 19.79
C GLU A 537 5.77 -3.69 18.39
N LEU A 538 5.91 -2.36 18.26
CA LEU A 538 6.24 -1.74 16.98
C LEU A 538 7.60 -2.21 16.44
N SER A 539 8.59 -2.42 17.33
CA SER A 539 9.92 -2.97 16.99
C SER A 539 9.81 -4.38 16.42
N ARG A 540 9.01 -5.24 17.06
CA ARG A 540 8.75 -6.59 16.54
C ARG A 540 8.12 -6.55 15.15
N HIS A 541 7.23 -5.61 14.87
CA HIS A 541 6.59 -5.52 13.56
C HIS A 541 7.56 -5.03 12.47
N ILE A 542 8.42 -4.05 12.75
CA ILE A 542 9.41 -3.58 11.77
C ILE A 542 10.49 -4.63 11.49
N ILE A 543 10.90 -5.41 12.50
CA ILE A 543 11.83 -6.54 12.33
C ILE A 543 11.26 -7.57 11.35
N HIS A 544 10.01 -8.01 11.56
CA HIS A 544 9.37 -8.97 10.64
C HIS A 544 9.15 -8.37 9.23
N ALA A 545 8.77 -7.10 9.13
CA ALA A 545 8.60 -6.45 7.83
C ALA A 545 9.93 -6.38 7.06
N ARG A 546 11.04 -6.10 7.76
CA ARG A 546 12.40 -6.11 7.21
C ARG A 546 12.82 -7.52 6.77
N GLU A 547 12.53 -8.54 7.58
CA GLU A 547 12.79 -9.94 7.24
C GLU A 547 12.09 -10.34 5.94
N CYS A 548 10.79 -10.04 5.82
CA CYS A 548 10.00 -10.26 4.61
C CYS A 548 10.56 -9.52 3.39
N LEU A 549 10.95 -8.26 3.56
CA LEU A 549 11.60 -7.44 2.52
C LEU A 549 12.89 -8.09 2.01
N LYS A 550 13.74 -8.53 2.94
CA LYS A 550 15.01 -9.17 2.62
C LYS A 550 14.78 -10.46 1.85
N VAL A 551 13.92 -11.35 2.34
CA VAL A 551 13.59 -12.62 1.67
C VAL A 551 13.01 -12.37 0.28
N THR A 552 12.18 -11.34 0.11
CA THR A 552 11.63 -10.98 -1.21
C THR A 552 12.73 -10.48 -2.17
N ALA A 553 13.63 -9.61 -1.70
CA ALA A 553 14.76 -9.14 -2.50
C ALA A 553 15.67 -10.31 -2.93
N ASP A 554 16.02 -11.19 -1.98
CA ASP A 554 16.83 -12.39 -2.23
C ASP A 554 16.14 -13.33 -3.22
N THR A 555 14.82 -13.52 -3.10
CA THR A 555 14.03 -14.34 -4.03
C THR A 555 14.07 -13.77 -5.46
N PHE A 556 13.97 -12.45 -5.62
CA PHE A 556 14.11 -11.83 -6.94
C PHE A 556 15.52 -11.88 -7.51
N HIS A 557 16.55 -11.82 -6.66
CA HIS A 557 17.93 -12.07 -7.07
C HIS A 557 18.11 -13.52 -7.57
N ILE A 558 17.51 -14.50 -6.90
CA ILE A 558 17.53 -15.90 -7.35
C ILE A 558 16.84 -16.04 -8.72
N ILE A 559 15.66 -15.45 -8.91
CA ILE A 559 14.94 -15.48 -10.19
C ILE A 559 15.80 -14.88 -11.32
N GLU A 560 16.47 -13.77 -11.02
CA GLU A 560 17.37 -13.11 -11.96
C GLU A 560 18.59 -13.97 -12.32
N GLU A 561 19.19 -14.62 -11.33
CA GLU A 561 20.32 -15.52 -11.55
C GLU A 561 19.92 -16.76 -12.37
N PHE A 562 18.77 -17.36 -12.08
CA PHE A 562 18.22 -18.46 -12.87
C PHE A 562 17.98 -18.04 -14.32
N ARG A 563 17.45 -16.84 -14.53
CA ARG A 563 17.29 -16.26 -15.87
C ARG A 563 18.62 -16.15 -16.59
N GLU A 564 19.66 -15.60 -15.96
CA GLU A 564 20.98 -15.48 -16.60
C GLU A 564 21.59 -16.85 -16.97
N ARG A 565 21.44 -17.86 -16.10
CA ARG A 565 22.01 -19.20 -16.31
C ARG A 565 21.31 -20.04 -17.38
N HIS A 566 20.01 -19.83 -17.60
CA HIS A 566 19.19 -20.70 -18.47
C HIS A 566 18.74 -20.03 -19.78
N LEU A 567 19.25 -18.84 -20.10
CA LEU A 567 18.99 -18.17 -21.37
C LEU A 567 19.97 -18.64 -22.46
N PRO A 568 19.47 -19.13 -23.61
CA PRO A 568 20.32 -19.39 -24.77
C PRO A 568 21.02 -18.10 -25.26
N PRO A 569 22.30 -18.16 -25.70
CA PRO A 569 23.04 -16.98 -26.16
C PRO A 569 22.37 -16.22 -27.31
N ASP A 570 21.58 -16.91 -28.14
CA ASP A 570 20.84 -16.35 -29.27
C ASP A 570 19.48 -15.74 -28.87
N TRP A 571 19.00 -15.98 -27.65
CA TRP A 571 17.78 -15.38 -27.12
C TRP A 571 17.92 -13.87 -26.88
N GLU A 572 19.11 -13.41 -26.45
CA GLU A 572 19.39 -11.99 -26.23
C GLU A 572 19.23 -11.14 -27.49
N LEU A 573 19.59 -11.72 -28.66
CA LEU A 573 19.57 -11.07 -29.97
C LEU A 573 18.16 -10.97 -30.57
N ARG A 574 17.29 -11.95 -30.29
CA ARG A 574 15.92 -11.99 -30.84
C ARG A 574 14.93 -11.10 -30.07
N VAL A 575 15.21 -10.79 -28.81
CA VAL A 575 14.19 -10.29 -27.86
C VAL A 575 14.65 -9.07 -27.04
N GLY A 576 15.68 -8.32 -27.43
CA GLY A 576 16.09 -7.12 -26.68
C GLY A 576 16.43 -7.41 -25.19
N GLY A 577 16.96 -8.61 -24.91
CA GLY A 577 17.05 -9.20 -23.57
C GLY A 577 17.80 -8.36 -22.53
N ARG A 578 18.78 -7.55 -22.97
CA ARG A 578 19.60 -6.70 -22.07
C ARG A 578 18.80 -5.65 -21.30
N ARG A 579 17.80 -5.02 -21.92
CA ARG A 579 17.00 -3.97 -21.25
C ARG A 579 16.09 -4.55 -20.16
N ARG A 580 15.73 -5.84 -20.28
CA ARG A 580 14.79 -6.53 -19.37
C ARG A 580 15.50 -7.17 -18.18
N ILE A 581 16.74 -7.67 -18.35
CA ILE A 581 17.65 -8.02 -17.23
C ILE A 581 17.73 -6.85 -16.24
N GLN A 582 17.87 -5.64 -16.78
CA GLN A 582 17.96 -4.43 -15.97
C GLN A 582 16.70 -4.14 -15.15
N ILE A 583 15.50 -4.57 -15.59
CA ILE A 583 14.25 -4.28 -14.88
C ILE A 583 14.11 -5.16 -13.64
N LEU A 584 14.29 -6.47 -13.77
CA LEU A 584 14.20 -7.37 -12.62
C LEU A 584 15.32 -7.09 -11.61
N ARG A 585 16.55 -6.91 -12.12
CA ARG A 585 17.70 -6.49 -11.30
C ARG A 585 17.45 -5.15 -10.62
N PHE A 586 16.81 -4.19 -11.29
CA PHE A 586 16.42 -2.92 -10.70
C PHE A 586 15.47 -3.12 -9.52
N TYR A 587 14.39 -3.90 -9.69
CA TYR A 587 13.44 -4.12 -8.59
C TYR A 587 14.05 -4.89 -7.43
N ALA A 588 14.86 -5.93 -7.69
CA ALA A 588 15.60 -6.62 -6.63
C ALA A 588 16.50 -5.66 -5.85
N SER A 589 17.27 -4.83 -6.56
CA SER A 589 18.14 -3.81 -5.95
C SER A 589 17.34 -2.72 -5.20
N PHE A 590 16.18 -2.34 -5.73
CA PHE A 590 15.33 -1.32 -5.11
C PHE A 590 14.63 -1.84 -3.85
N LEU A 591 14.23 -3.12 -3.82
CA LEU A 591 13.76 -3.79 -2.61
C LEU A 591 14.86 -3.85 -1.53
N THR A 592 16.11 -4.10 -1.91
CA THR A 592 17.26 -3.98 -1.00
C THR A 592 17.40 -2.56 -0.43
N ASN A 593 17.14 -1.52 -1.22
CA ASN A 593 17.13 -0.14 -0.71
C ASN A 593 15.96 0.12 0.27
N ILE A 594 14.79 -0.49 0.04
CA ILE A 594 13.66 -0.44 0.96
C ILE A 594 13.99 -1.20 2.25
N GLU A 595 14.67 -2.36 2.18
CA GLU A 595 15.19 -3.10 3.35
C GLU A 595 16.12 -2.22 4.19
N LYS A 596 17.04 -1.47 3.56
CA LYS A 596 17.92 -0.54 4.28
C LYS A 596 17.15 0.59 4.97
N ARG A 597 16.01 1.01 4.43
CA ARG A 597 15.12 1.96 5.09
C ARG A 597 14.43 1.33 6.30
N ALA A 598 13.96 0.08 6.18
CA ALA A 598 13.39 -0.65 7.31
C ALA A 598 14.43 -0.86 8.42
N GLU A 599 15.67 -1.17 8.06
CA GLU A 599 16.81 -1.25 8.99
C GLU A 599 17.05 0.11 9.70
N SER A 600 16.95 1.22 8.98
CA SER A 600 17.03 2.56 9.60
C SER A 600 15.90 2.79 10.61
N PHE A 601 14.67 2.38 10.29
CA PHE A 601 13.51 2.50 11.19
C PHE A 601 13.68 1.64 12.44
N GLU A 602 14.15 0.40 12.29
CA GLU A 602 14.50 -0.50 13.38
C GLU A 602 15.52 0.14 14.32
N ARG A 603 16.66 0.63 13.80
CA ARG A 603 17.71 1.25 14.63
C ARG A 603 17.22 2.52 15.34
N ARG A 604 16.40 3.34 14.67
CA ARG A 604 15.80 4.55 15.28
C ARG A 604 14.90 4.18 16.44
N LEU A 605 14.04 3.18 16.25
CA LEU A 605 13.14 2.71 17.29
C LEU A 605 13.90 2.04 18.44
N GLN A 606 14.94 1.25 18.16
CA GLN A 606 15.79 0.64 19.17
C GLN A 606 16.48 1.68 20.08
N ASN A 607 16.98 2.77 19.50
CA ASN A 607 17.57 3.88 20.27
C ASN A 607 16.57 4.49 21.25
N GLU A 608 15.34 4.72 20.79
CA GLU A 608 14.29 5.27 21.64
C GLU A 608 13.85 4.25 22.70
N THR A 609 13.77 2.96 22.37
CA THR A 609 13.43 1.90 23.33
C THR A 609 14.47 1.81 24.44
N GLN A 610 15.76 1.88 24.09
CA GLN A 610 16.85 1.90 25.07
C GLN A 610 16.80 3.13 25.97
N LEU A 611 16.44 4.30 25.42
CA LEU A 611 16.25 5.50 26.21
C LEU A 611 15.14 5.33 27.25
N VAL A 612 13.97 4.81 26.84
CA VAL A 612 12.84 4.59 27.76
C VAL A 612 13.21 3.55 28.82
N TYR A 613 13.89 2.47 28.45
CA TYR A 613 14.40 1.48 29.40
C TYR A 613 15.31 2.11 30.47
N ASN A 614 16.28 2.92 30.04
CA ASN A 614 17.18 3.61 30.97
C ASN A 614 16.43 4.58 31.90
N LEU A 615 15.36 5.21 31.43
CA LEU A 615 14.52 6.09 32.25
C LEU A 615 13.70 5.32 33.28
N ILE A 616 13.18 4.13 32.92
CA ILE A 616 12.50 3.23 33.86
C ILE A 616 13.48 2.82 34.96
N ALA A 617 14.68 2.36 34.59
CA ALA A 617 15.71 1.98 35.56
C ALA A 617 16.13 3.16 36.47
N ALA A 618 16.20 4.39 35.93
CA ALA A 618 16.50 5.57 36.73
C ALA A 618 15.39 5.90 37.74
N GLU A 619 14.12 5.71 37.37
CA GLU A 619 12.98 5.92 38.28
C GLU A 619 12.96 4.88 39.40
N GLU A 620 13.17 3.59 39.08
CA GLU A 620 13.27 2.51 40.07
C GLU A 620 14.42 2.72 41.06
N ALA A 621 15.57 3.19 40.55
CA ALA A 621 16.70 3.55 41.40
C ALA A 621 16.39 4.75 42.31
N SER A 622 15.60 5.72 41.84
CA SER A 622 15.13 6.85 42.65
C SER A 622 14.19 6.39 43.76
N ASP A 623 13.19 5.58 43.44
CA ASP A 623 12.25 5.02 44.42
C ASP A 623 12.97 4.18 45.49
N SER A 624 13.97 3.39 45.06
CA SER A 624 14.81 2.60 45.96
C SER A 624 15.62 3.48 46.92
N ARG A 625 16.20 4.59 46.43
CA ARG A 625 16.91 5.55 47.29
C ARG A 625 15.98 6.24 48.29
N ASP A 626 14.78 6.63 47.86
CA ASP A 626 13.79 7.26 48.74
C ASP A 626 13.35 6.31 49.87
N LEU A 627 13.15 5.03 49.56
CA LEU A 627 12.86 3.99 50.55
C LEU A 627 14.02 3.82 51.54
N LEU A 628 15.26 3.77 51.05
CA LEU A 628 16.45 3.70 51.91
C LEU A 628 16.58 4.93 52.82
N HIS A 629 16.35 6.14 52.30
CA HIS A 629 16.36 7.37 53.12
C HIS A 629 15.29 7.35 54.21
N ARG A 630 14.06 6.89 53.89
CA ARG A 630 12.98 6.75 54.89
C ARG A 630 13.30 5.69 55.94
N SER A 631 13.86 4.56 55.52
CA SER A 631 14.33 3.50 56.42
C SER A 631 15.43 4.00 57.36
N ASN A 632 16.45 4.67 56.82
CA ASN A 632 17.54 5.25 57.61
C ASN A 632 17.04 6.33 58.58
N SER A 633 16.09 7.17 58.17
CA SER A 633 15.48 8.18 59.05
C SER A 633 14.74 7.51 60.20
N SER A 634 13.93 6.49 59.91
CA SER A 634 13.21 5.70 60.92
C SER A 634 14.18 4.98 61.87
N LEU A 635 15.30 4.48 61.34
CA LEU A 635 16.33 3.80 62.13
C LEU A 635 17.10 4.77 63.04
N ASN A 636 17.34 6.00 62.58
CA ASN A 636 17.91 7.06 63.41
C ASN A 636 16.96 7.49 64.53
N GLU A 637 15.66 7.65 64.24
CA GLU A 637 14.65 7.92 65.28
C GLU A 637 14.58 6.79 66.32
N MET A 638 14.68 5.53 65.88
CA MET A 638 14.72 4.38 66.79
C MET A 638 15.98 4.40 67.66
N LYS A 639 17.15 4.74 67.10
CA LYS A 639 18.40 4.89 67.87
C LYS A 639 18.31 6.01 68.91
N GLU A 640 17.70 7.13 68.58
CA GLU A 640 17.52 8.26 69.51
C GLU A 640 16.58 7.89 70.67
N LYS A 641 15.47 7.20 70.38
CA LYS A 641 14.57 6.64 71.40
C LYS A 641 15.24 5.57 72.27
N ALA A 642 16.12 4.75 71.69
CA ALA A 642 16.88 3.76 72.44
C ALA A 642 17.93 4.43 73.35
N GLY A 643 18.65 5.46 72.85
CA GLY A 643 19.60 6.25 73.64
C GLY A 643 18.94 6.91 74.86
N THR A 644 17.82 7.60 74.65
CA THR A 644 17.04 8.19 75.75
C THR A 644 16.51 7.16 76.75
N SER A 645 16.25 5.92 76.33
CA SER A 645 15.86 4.83 77.23
C SER A 645 17.05 4.28 78.02
N ILE A 646 18.23 4.21 77.41
CA ILE A 646 19.49 3.81 78.08
C ILE A 646 19.90 4.87 79.12
N ASP A 647 19.79 6.16 78.80
CA ASP A 647 20.07 7.24 79.74
C ASP A 647 19.15 7.17 80.96
N ARG A 648 17.84 6.92 80.75
CA ARG A 648 16.88 6.68 81.85
C ARG A 648 17.24 5.46 82.71
N LEU A 649 17.72 4.37 82.10
CA LEU A 649 18.19 3.19 82.83
C LEU A 649 19.46 3.49 83.65
N ALA A 650 20.36 4.33 83.13
CA ALA A 650 21.55 4.77 83.86
C ALA A 650 21.17 5.65 85.06
N ASP A 651 20.25 6.60 84.89
CA ASP A 651 19.71 7.44 85.97
C ASP A 651 19.01 6.58 87.04
N MET A 652 18.25 5.57 86.64
CA MET A 652 17.63 4.61 87.57
C MET A 652 18.67 3.79 88.32
N LYS A 653 19.76 3.38 87.67
CA LYS A 653 20.86 2.64 88.31
C LYS A 653 21.59 3.49 89.34
N GLU A 654 21.78 4.77 89.07
CA GLU A 654 22.37 5.74 90.00
C GLU A 654 21.44 6.01 91.20
N ALA A 655 20.12 6.05 90.98
CA ALA A 655 19.11 6.16 92.03
C ALA A 655 18.98 4.90 92.93
N VAL A 656 19.40 3.71 92.44
CA VAL A 656 19.36 2.44 93.18
C VAL A 656 20.66 2.14 93.96
N ALA A 657 21.77 2.81 93.63
CA ALA A 657 23.05 2.66 94.35
C ALA A 657 22.98 2.83 95.89
N PRO A 658 22.13 3.71 96.46
CA PRO A 658 21.94 3.81 97.92
C PRO A 658 21.28 2.57 98.55
N LEU A 659 20.45 1.83 97.81
CA LEU A 659 19.73 0.64 98.31
C LEU A 659 20.65 -0.59 98.45
N GLU A 660 21.66 -0.74 97.58
CA GLU A 660 22.67 -1.80 97.72
C GLU A 660 23.57 -1.60 98.95
N SER A 661 23.87 -0.35 99.31
CA SER A 661 24.56 0.02 100.55
C SER A 661 23.72 -0.37 101.78
N ILE A 662 22.42 -0.03 101.78
CA ILE A 662 21.50 -0.36 102.87
C ILE A 662 21.33 -1.89 103.03
N GLN A 663 21.35 -2.64 101.93
CA GLN A 663 21.26 -4.11 101.98
C GLN A 663 22.51 -4.75 102.60
N LYS A 664 23.72 -4.24 102.30
CA LYS A 664 24.97 -4.69 102.93
C LYS A 664 25.03 -4.37 104.42
N ASP A 665 24.52 -3.22 104.83
CA ASP A 665 24.46 -2.80 106.24
C ASP A 665 23.38 -3.58 107.01
N SER A 666 22.23 -3.88 106.39
CA SER A 666 21.20 -4.74 106.99
C SER A 666 21.64 -6.20 107.16
N ALA A 667 22.37 -6.77 106.19
CA ALA A 667 22.85 -8.15 106.24
C ALA A 667 23.94 -8.35 107.32
N SER A 668 24.75 -7.31 107.57
CA SER A 668 25.73 -7.31 108.65
C SER A 668 25.08 -7.13 110.03
N LEU A 669 24.02 -6.31 110.14
CA LEU A 669 23.20 -6.18 111.36
C LEU A 669 22.42 -7.45 111.72
N VAL A 670 21.83 -8.14 110.75
CA VAL A 670 21.12 -9.42 110.98
C VAL A 670 22.08 -10.53 111.42
N LYS A 671 23.32 -10.54 110.93
CA LYS A 671 24.35 -11.48 111.36
C LYS A 671 24.78 -11.24 112.82
N VAL A 672 24.87 -9.98 113.24
CA VAL A 672 25.18 -9.60 114.63
C VAL A 672 24.02 -9.92 115.60
N LEU A 673 22.77 -9.80 115.14
CA LEU A 673 21.59 -10.16 115.93
C LEU A 673 21.37 -11.69 116.05
N ALA A 674 21.78 -12.48 115.05
CA ALA A 674 21.70 -13.94 115.11
C ALA A 674 22.66 -14.58 116.13
N GLU A 675 23.75 -13.90 116.50
CA GLU A 675 24.73 -14.39 117.49
C GLU A 675 24.35 -14.06 118.95
N LYS A 676 23.40 -13.14 119.18
CA LYS A 676 22.85 -12.84 120.51
C LYS A 676 21.43 -13.40 120.64
N LYS A 677 21.28 -14.56 121.30
CA LYS A 677 19.98 -15.09 121.74
C LYS A 677 19.26 -14.05 122.61
N THR A 678 18.37 -13.27 122.01
CA THR A 678 17.45 -12.38 122.71
C THR A 678 16.06 -12.53 122.09
N ASP A 679 15.14 -13.09 122.87
CA ASP A 679 13.70 -13.14 122.57
C ASP A 679 13.12 -11.76 122.86
N ASP A 680 13.03 -10.90 121.84
CA ASP A 680 12.28 -9.65 121.98
C ASP A 680 11.63 -9.20 120.65
N LEU A 681 10.51 -8.50 120.79
CA LEU A 681 9.62 -7.98 119.73
C LEU A 681 10.34 -7.15 118.65
N VAL A 682 11.50 -6.58 118.98
CA VAL A 682 12.36 -5.82 118.05
C VAL A 682 12.95 -6.70 116.94
N SER A 683 13.29 -7.96 117.25
CA SER A 683 13.82 -8.90 116.26
C SER A 683 12.77 -9.31 115.22
N GLN A 684 11.49 -9.38 115.60
CA GLN A 684 10.40 -9.67 114.66
C GLN A 684 10.10 -8.48 113.74
N ALA A 685 10.08 -7.25 114.26
CA ALA A 685 9.88 -6.04 113.46
C ALA A 685 10.99 -5.84 112.40
N LEU A 686 12.26 -6.08 112.77
CA LEU A 686 13.40 -6.02 111.84
C LEU A 686 13.39 -7.16 110.82
N LEU A 687 12.94 -8.36 111.18
CA LEU A 687 12.74 -9.48 110.24
C LEU A 687 11.62 -9.20 109.24
N GLU A 688 10.57 -8.49 109.66
CA GLU A 688 9.45 -8.09 108.81
C GLU A 688 9.84 -6.95 107.85
N GLU A 689 10.63 -5.98 108.33
CA GLU A 689 11.21 -4.92 107.51
C GLU A 689 12.25 -5.46 106.51
N HIS A 690 13.06 -6.44 106.90
CA HIS A 690 13.97 -7.15 106.00
C HIS A 690 13.22 -8.05 105.00
N ARG A 691 12.08 -8.64 105.37
CA ARG A 691 11.21 -9.37 104.42
C ARG A 691 10.54 -8.43 103.43
N LYS A 692 10.09 -7.26 103.87
CA LYS A 692 9.50 -6.22 103.02
C LYS A 692 10.54 -5.66 102.05
N SER A 693 11.71 -5.26 102.54
CA SER A 693 12.84 -4.80 101.72
C SER A 693 13.30 -5.88 100.72
N ARG A 694 13.33 -7.17 101.11
CA ARG A 694 13.63 -8.28 100.19
C ARG A 694 12.54 -8.50 99.14
N LYS A 695 11.26 -8.26 99.46
CA LYS A 695 10.14 -8.31 98.50
C LYS A 695 10.19 -7.14 97.53
N ASP A 696 10.51 -5.94 98.01
CA ASP A 696 10.65 -4.74 97.19
C ASP A 696 11.87 -4.86 96.27
N LEU A 697 12.99 -5.42 96.74
CA LEU A 697 14.15 -5.80 95.91
C LEU A 697 13.85 -6.91 94.90
N LEU A 698 13.01 -7.91 95.25
CA LEU A 698 12.59 -8.94 94.30
C LEU A 698 11.68 -8.35 93.21
N ASN A 699 10.79 -7.42 93.58
CA ASN A 699 9.94 -6.71 92.62
C ASN A 699 10.77 -5.77 91.74
N LEU A 700 11.77 -5.09 92.31
CA LEU A 700 12.72 -4.25 91.56
C LEU A 700 13.61 -5.10 90.64
N ALA A 701 14.07 -6.27 91.09
CA ALA A 701 14.82 -7.23 90.27
C ALA A 701 13.95 -7.87 89.17
N LEU A 702 12.65 -8.09 89.43
CA LEU A 702 11.69 -8.50 88.42
C LEU A 702 11.43 -7.39 87.39
N LEU A 703 11.33 -6.13 87.82
CA LEU A 703 11.22 -4.97 86.92
C LEU A 703 12.49 -4.75 86.09
N LEU A 704 13.66 -4.78 86.73
CA LEU A 704 14.95 -4.63 86.07
C LEU A 704 15.28 -5.82 85.15
N SER A 705 14.88 -7.05 85.50
CA SER A 705 15.01 -8.20 84.60
C SER A 705 14.03 -8.12 83.43
N PHE A 706 12.81 -7.61 83.64
CA PHE A 706 11.86 -7.40 82.55
C PHE A 706 12.35 -6.31 81.58
N GLU A 707 12.88 -5.19 82.08
CA GLU A 707 13.47 -4.13 81.25
C GLU A 707 14.80 -4.54 80.61
N PHE A 708 15.63 -5.34 81.30
CA PHE A 708 16.85 -5.91 80.72
C PHE A 708 16.53 -6.90 79.60
N TRP A 709 15.56 -7.81 79.79
CA TRP A 709 15.12 -8.74 78.74
C TRP A 709 14.39 -8.02 77.59
N ALA A 710 13.63 -6.97 77.88
CA ALA A 710 13.07 -6.09 76.84
C ALA A 710 14.19 -5.37 76.06
N GLY A 711 15.23 -4.89 76.74
CA GLY A 711 16.41 -4.29 76.13
C GLY A 711 17.22 -5.28 75.28
N VAL A 712 17.40 -6.52 75.75
CA VAL A 712 18.05 -7.61 74.99
C VAL A 712 17.22 -8.03 73.78
N LEU A 713 15.88 -8.04 73.89
CA LEU A 713 14.98 -8.29 72.76
C LEU A 713 15.04 -7.16 71.72
N VAL A 714 15.08 -5.89 72.15
CA VAL A 714 15.24 -4.74 71.25
C VAL A 714 16.63 -4.73 70.60
N LEU A 715 17.68 -5.09 71.34
CA LEU A 715 19.04 -5.21 70.81
C LEU A 715 19.16 -6.39 69.83
N GLY A 716 18.54 -7.53 70.15
CA GLY A 716 18.45 -8.68 69.24
C GLY A 716 17.69 -8.35 67.95
N PHE A 717 16.60 -7.58 68.06
CA PHE A 717 15.84 -7.08 66.91
C PHE A 717 16.65 -6.07 66.08
N LEU A 718 17.47 -5.22 66.71
CA LEU A 718 18.38 -4.30 66.03
C LEU A 718 19.52 -5.04 65.31
N ILE A 719 20.12 -6.06 65.93
CA ILE A 719 21.21 -6.86 65.34
C ILE A 719 20.69 -7.67 64.13
N SER A 720 19.52 -8.30 64.24
CA SER A 720 18.93 -9.05 63.12
C SER A 720 18.58 -8.14 61.92
N ASN A 721 18.12 -6.90 62.17
CA ASN A 721 17.84 -5.96 61.08
C ASN A 721 19.11 -5.38 60.44
N VAL A 722 20.19 -5.17 61.21
CA VAL A 722 21.49 -4.74 60.65
C VAL A 722 22.14 -5.86 59.82
N SER A 723 22.02 -7.12 60.24
CA SER A 723 22.47 -8.27 59.43
C SER A 723 21.66 -8.48 58.16
N ALA A 724 20.35 -8.20 58.18
CA ALA A 724 19.50 -8.25 56.98
C ALA A 724 19.84 -7.13 55.96
N VAL A 725 20.27 -5.96 56.43
CA VAL A 725 20.71 -4.85 55.55
C VAL A 725 22.10 -5.10 54.96
N ASN A 726 23.01 -5.75 55.68
CA ASN A 726 24.35 -6.09 55.17
C ASN A 726 24.36 -7.26 54.17
N LEU A 727 23.33 -8.12 54.16
CA LEU A 727 23.17 -9.19 53.16
C LEU A 727 22.78 -8.67 51.76
N VAL A 728 22.41 -7.40 51.63
CA VAL A 728 22.02 -6.78 50.33
C VAL A 728 23.19 -6.10 49.62
N ASN A 729 24.36 -5.96 50.27
CA ASN A 729 25.52 -5.24 49.72
C ASN A 729 26.76 -6.12 49.47
N GLY A 730 26.59 -7.43 49.29
CA GLY A 730 27.67 -8.35 48.93
C GLY A 730 27.50 -8.89 47.51
N ASP A 731 28.46 -8.60 46.63
CA ASP A 731 28.58 -9.18 45.28
C ASP A 731 28.59 -10.72 45.32
N GLY A 732 27.71 -11.37 44.54
CA GLY A 732 27.81 -12.81 44.26
C GLY A 732 26.51 -13.51 43.85
N ASP A 733 26.38 -13.75 42.55
CA ASP A 733 25.60 -14.77 41.82
C ASP A 733 24.06 -14.86 41.94
N GLU A 734 23.44 -14.83 40.76
CA GLU A 734 22.05 -15.23 40.48
C GLU A 734 21.86 -16.72 40.76
N ASN A 735 21.06 -17.07 41.76
CA ASN A 735 19.91 -17.98 41.68
C ASN A 735 19.45 -18.40 43.09
N ASP A 736 18.13 -18.40 43.27
CA ASP A 736 17.41 -18.94 44.44
C ASP A 736 17.49 -18.13 45.75
N VAL A 737 16.74 -17.01 45.80
CA VAL A 737 16.18 -16.50 47.07
C VAL A 737 14.67 -16.38 46.94
N LYS A 738 13.97 -17.50 47.18
CA LYS A 738 12.55 -17.45 47.55
C LYS A 738 12.43 -16.70 48.88
N LEU A 739 11.92 -15.48 48.82
CA LEU A 739 11.46 -14.69 49.96
C LEU A 739 10.44 -15.49 50.79
N GLN A 740 10.91 -16.20 51.83
CA GLN A 740 10.06 -16.76 52.88
C GLN A 740 9.68 -15.68 53.90
N ILE A 741 8.92 -14.68 53.46
CA ILE A 741 8.23 -13.73 54.36
C ILE A 741 7.18 -14.43 55.27
N PRO A 742 6.55 -15.57 54.94
CA PRO A 742 5.53 -16.17 55.81
C PRO A 742 6.06 -16.72 57.16
N GLY A 743 7.35 -17.06 57.27
CA GLY A 743 7.91 -17.68 58.48
C GLY A 743 8.06 -16.71 59.66
N VAL A 744 8.46 -15.47 59.38
CA VAL A 744 8.70 -14.45 60.42
C VAL A 744 7.39 -13.94 61.03
N LEU A 745 6.34 -13.81 60.22
CA LEU A 745 5.00 -13.45 60.70
C LEU A 745 4.32 -14.58 61.49
N SER A 746 4.61 -15.85 61.16
CA SER A 746 4.15 -17.02 61.91
C SER A 746 4.81 -17.11 63.28
N TRP A 747 6.12 -16.86 63.36
CA TRP A 747 6.85 -16.83 64.63
C TRP A 747 6.39 -15.68 65.53
N LEU A 748 6.20 -14.47 64.98
CA LEU A 748 5.70 -13.32 65.73
C LEU A 748 4.28 -13.51 66.28
N ARG A 749 3.40 -14.28 65.62
CA ARG A 749 2.08 -14.62 66.15
C ARG A 749 2.11 -15.64 67.29
N SER A 750 3.08 -16.56 67.30
CA SER A 750 3.17 -17.58 68.36
C SER A 750 3.79 -17.06 69.66
N THR A 751 4.61 -16.01 69.56
CA THR A 751 5.32 -15.44 70.72
C THR A 751 4.50 -14.35 71.44
N PHE A 752 3.45 -13.81 70.79
CA PHE A 752 2.58 -12.76 71.33
C PHE A 752 1.12 -13.20 71.59
N SER A 753 0.81 -14.50 71.45
CA SER A 753 -0.38 -15.14 72.04
C SER A 753 0.02 -15.88 73.31
#